data_AF-A0A1G5CIV7-F1
#
_entry.id   AF-A0A1G5CIV7-F1
#
_cell.length_a   1.000
_cell.length_b   1.000
_cell.length_c   1.000
_cell.angle_alpha   90.00
_cell.angle_beta   90.00
_cell.angle_gamma   90.00
#
_symmetry.space_group_name_H-M   'P 1'
#
loop_
_entity.id
_entity.type
_entity.pdbx_description
1 polymer ?
#
loop_
_entity_poly.entity_id
_entity_poly.type
_entity_poly.pdbx_seq_one_letter_code
_entity_poly.pdbx_strand_id
1 'polypeptide(L)'
;METVKNWPAMVAALATACVATLVVGLFSFSPLYQNMRHAAFDAALRMVTDDGMADADIVMVAIDDASIRNFSEAYNVNWPWPREFYGLVARYLAEAGARTVVFDMLFTEGEVDRLDVDAETSEQAFAQAIEETGIVVLGSVVSTNGDGRLPETEAMVFENSENLQLPAYHSITQPIASLGEHAATGVVNFLSDDDGTVRRMPLFFRVGDLLYPQLAFAAYLSVTGDEVVRYDPRKRELVTRDRTFSLDAGGNHTVFWYGKGGSGGVYRYDSFYDTLRSAVQAMGGETPVIPPDAYRGKSVVVCATAPGLTDLKTTPFTALAPYPGGEIQATLLDNYLNEHGIRGLGFGWLVLFSFAGSFLAAVAFTSRSFSVAVLTSGVLLLVPLGGSWLLFRTGAVAADFLFPMASLGLSASGAAVYRMVTEGAARRQIRTVFSRYLHEDVINQLMKDPEKVSLDGVECNGTVLFTDLQGFTTFSEDKTPKQLIKVLNDYFQVVTDIVLDQGGLLDKYTGDGIMAVFGAPVDRKDHARAACEVILAFRREKVNEMIPSDRGNILTRIGISSGPVVVGNLGSTRRMDFTAIGDTVNLSARLEGVNKAYGTTNMLSEQTWEQVKDDYCFRELDCIRVKGKNKPIRVFTLVDRLENVSAHVLAVEEAFKEALSFYRLKQWDDAIARFEAVLALAPGDNPSVAYIERCRLLKHTPELVDGDGVFTFKTK
;
A
#
# COMPACT_ATOMS: atom_id res chain seq x y z
N MET A 1 1.22 -30.73 5.03
CA MET A 1 0.11 -30.20 5.84
C MET A 1 0.15 -28.66 6.01
N GLU A 2 1.09 -27.95 5.38
CA GLU A 2 1.13 -26.46 5.36
C GLU A 2 0.26 -25.83 4.27
N THR A 3 -0.05 -26.57 3.20
CA THR A 3 -0.81 -26.06 2.05
C THR A 3 -2.28 -25.74 2.34
N VAL A 4 -2.88 -26.35 3.37
CA VAL A 4 -4.28 -26.11 3.74
C VAL A 4 -4.44 -24.83 4.58
N LYS A 5 -3.36 -24.34 5.24
CA LYS A 5 -3.41 -23.18 6.15
C LYS A 5 -3.44 -21.83 5.40
N ASN A 6 -3.06 -21.79 4.12
CA ASN A 6 -2.98 -20.57 3.31
C ASN A 6 -4.14 -20.36 2.33
N TRP A 7 -5.10 -21.28 2.25
CA TRP A 7 -6.24 -21.16 1.34
C TRP A 7 -7.04 -19.86 1.53
N PRO A 8 -7.39 -19.42 2.76
CA PRO A 8 -8.15 -18.19 2.97
C PRO A 8 -7.36 -16.94 2.51
N ALA A 9 -6.05 -16.93 2.75
CA ALA A 9 -5.15 -15.86 2.38
C ALA A 9 -5.00 -15.72 0.85
N MET A 10 -4.96 -16.85 0.15
CA MET A 10 -4.84 -16.89 -1.31
C MET A 10 -6.15 -16.46 -1.98
N VAL A 11 -7.30 -16.86 -1.43
CA VAL A 11 -8.63 -16.39 -1.87
C VAL A 11 -8.77 -14.88 -1.62
N ALA A 12 -8.32 -14.38 -0.47
CA ALA A 12 -8.31 -12.95 -0.19
C ALA A 12 -7.45 -12.18 -1.19
N ALA A 13 -6.22 -12.65 -1.47
CA ALA A 13 -5.33 -12.02 -2.44
C ALA A 13 -5.95 -11.97 -3.85
N LEU A 14 -6.59 -13.07 -4.28
CA LEU A 14 -7.30 -13.13 -5.56
C LEU A 14 -8.45 -12.12 -5.61
N ALA A 15 -9.29 -12.08 -4.58
CA ALA A 15 -10.42 -11.16 -4.50
C ALA A 15 -9.96 -9.70 -4.51
N THR A 16 -8.90 -9.36 -3.75
CA THR A 16 -8.33 -8.01 -3.72
C THR A 16 -7.78 -7.60 -5.09
N ALA A 17 -7.10 -8.50 -5.80
CA ALA A 17 -6.59 -8.21 -7.16
C ALA A 17 -7.73 -8.03 -8.18
N CYS A 18 -8.77 -8.87 -8.15
CA CYS A 18 -9.95 -8.75 -9.01
C CYS A 18 -10.69 -7.43 -8.77
N VAL A 19 -10.99 -7.11 -7.50
CA VAL A 19 -11.70 -5.88 -7.15
C VAL A 19 -10.89 -4.65 -7.53
N ALA A 20 -9.58 -4.63 -7.26
CA ALA A 20 -8.75 -3.49 -7.62
C ALA A 20 -8.71 -3.26 -9.13
N THR A 21 -8.51 -4.32 -9.93
CA THR A 21 -8.48 -4.24 -11.39
C THR A 21 -9.84 -3.81 -11.95
N LEU A 22 -10.95 -4.29 -11.37
CA LEU A 22 -12.30 -3.90 -11.78
C LEU A 22 -12.60 -2.43 -11.46
N VAL A 23 -12.27 -1.97 -10.24
CA VAL A 23 -12.49 -0.59 -9.79
C VAL A 23 -11.70 0.38 -10.67
N VAL A 24 -10.43 0.08 -10.96
CA VAL A 24 -9.63 0.89 -11.88
C VAL A 24 -10.15 0.80 -13.31
N GLY A 25 -10.62 -0.37 -13.73
CA GLY A 25 -11.34 -0.55 -14.99
C GLY A 25 -12.51 0.41 -15.14
N LEU A 26 -13.37 0.50 -14.12
CA LEU A 26 -14.50 1.44 -14.11
C LEU A 26 -14.03 2.90 -14.05
N PHE A 27 -13.02 3.21 -13.23
CA PHE A 27 -12.45 4.55 -13.12
C PHE A 27 -11.80 5.02 -14.44
N SER A 28 -11.30 4.09 -15.26
CA SER A 28 -10.66 4.42 -16.53
C SER A 28 -11.59 5.09 -17.55
N PHE A 29 -12.91 4.93 -17.41
CA PHE A 29 -13.90 5.63 -18.24
C PHE A 29 -14.16 7.07 -17.79
N SER A 30 -13.62 7.50 -16.65
CA SER A 30 -13.83 8.86 -16.16
C SER A 30 -12.99 9.89 -16.93
N PRO A 31 -13.51 11.13 -17.14
CA PRO A 31 -12.74 12.21 -17.77
C PRO A 31 -11.43 12.52 -17.02
N LEU A 32 -11.44 12.40 -15.69
CA LEU A 32 -10.25 12.63 -14.87
C LEU A 32 -9.12 11.65 -15.23
N TYR A 33 -9.44 10.36 -15.36
CA TYR A 33 -8.47 9.36 -15.75
C TYR A 33 -7.95 9.60 -17.18
N GLN A 34 -8.85 9.92 -18.12
CA GLN A 34 -8.48 10.21 -19.50
C GLN A 34 -7.50 11.39 -19.59
N ASN A 35 -7.75 12.47 -18.85
CA ASN A 35 -6.83 13.62 -18.79
C ASN A 35 -5.46 13.24 -18.22
N MET A 36 -5.40 12.42 -17.17
CA MET A 36 -4.14 11.92 -16.64
C MET A 36 -3.38 11.06 -17.67
N ARG A 37 -4.11 10.21 -18.40
CA ARG A 37 -3.56 9.36 -19.45
C ARG A 37 -3.01 10.18 -20.61
N HIS A 38 -3.73 11.22 -21.04
CA HIS A 38 -3.27 12.15 -22.08
C HIS A 38 -2.00 12.89 -21.65
N ALA A 39 -1.95 13.41 -20.41
CA ALA A 39 -0.76 14.06 -19.88
C ALA A 39 0.45 13.11 -19.81
N ALA A 40 0.23 11.84 -19.44
CA ALA A 40 1.27 10.81 -19.43
C ALA A 40 1.78 10.48 -20.84
N PHE A 41 0.87 10.41 -21.82
CA PHE A 41 1.21 10.23 -23.23
C PHE A 41 2.05 11.38 -23.77
N ASP A 42 1.66 12.63 -23.49
CA ASP A 42 2.41 13.82 -23.91
C ASP A 42 3.80 13.89 -23.29
N ALA A 43 3.92 13.43 -22.03
CA ALA A 43 5.22 13.34 -21.37
C ALA A 43 6.10 12.26 -22.03
N ALA A 44 5.52 11.11 -22.39
CA ALA A 44 6.24 10.04 -23.09
C ALA A 44 6.77 10.51 -24.46
N LEU A 45 5.95 11.22 -25.25
CA LEU A 45 6.37 11.85 -26.49
C LEU A 45 7.58 12.75 -26.29
N ARG A 46 7.47 13.76 -25.41
CA ARG A 46 8.54 14.73 -25.13
C ARG A 46 9.84 14.13 -24.61
N MET A 47 9.78 12.93 -24.02
CA MET A 47 10.97 12.24 -23.51
C MET A 47 11.65 11.33 -24.52
N VAL A 48 10.92 10.87 -25.54
CA VAL A 48 11.38 9.83 -26.46
C VAL A 48 11.69 10.38 -27.84
N THR A 49 10.96 11.40 -28.29
CA THR A 49 11.12 11.96 -29.63
C THR A 49 12.15 13.08 -29.64
N ASP A 50 12.81 13.24 -30.78
CA ASP A 50 13.74 14.33 -31.03
C ASP A 50 13.55 14.89 -32.45
N ASP A 51 13.92 16.16 -32.63
CA ASP A 51 13.76 16.90 -33.89
C ASP A 51 14.49 16.21 -35.07
N GLY A 52 15.51 15.38 -34.81
CA GLY A 52 16.25 14.63 -35.83
C GLY A 52 15.57 13.36 -36.32
N MET A 53 14.44 12.98 -35.74
CA MET A 53 13.61 11.86 -36.22
C MET A 53 12.71 12.24 -37.41
N ALA A 54 12.49 13.54 -37.63
CA ALA A 54 11.76 14.04 -38.79
C ALA A 54 12.62 13.93 -40.05
N ASP A 55 11.95 13.77 -41.19
CA ASP A 55 12.63 13.72 -42.47
C ASP A 55 13.02 15.13 -42.93
N ALA A 56 14.27 15.29 -43.34
CA ALA A 56 14.74 16.52 -43.96
C ALA A 56 14.10 16.76 -45.33
N ASP A 57 13.31 15.82 -45.84
CA ASP A 57 12.58 15.89 -47.09
C ASP A 57 11.35 16.79 -47.09
N ILE A 58 10.94 17.32 -45.94
CA ILE A 58 9.83 18.28 -45.86
C ILE A 58 10.35 19.70 -45.59
N VAL A 59 9.89 20.66 -46.39
CA VAL A 59 10.27 22.07 -46.28
C VAL A 59 9.02 22.94 -46.16
N MET A 60 9.06 23.89 -45.23
CA MET A 60 8.02 24.88 -45.04
C MET A 60 8.32 26.13 -45.87
N VAL A 61 7.38 26.57 -46.69
CA VAL A 61 7.42 27.90 -47.32
C VAL A 61 6.44 28.80 -46.57
N ALA A 62 6.99 29.72 -45.80
CA ALA A 62 6.28 30.47 -44.78
C ALA A 62 5.85 31.84 -45.29
N ILE A 63 4.55 32.12 -45.20
CA ILE A 63 4.01 33.48 -45.28
C ILE A 63 4.26 34.13 -43.91
N ASP A 64 5.47 34.67 -43.77
CA ASP A 64 5.99 35.28 -42.54
C ASP A 64 5.87 36.82 -42.57
N ASP A 65 6.13 37.46 -41.42
CA ASP A 65 6.12 38.92 -41.31
C ASP A 65 7.11 39.58 -42.27
N ALA A 66 8.24 38.91 -42.53
CA ALA A 66 9.23 39.38 -43.49
C ALA A 66 8.63 39.41 -44.90
N SER A 67 7.91 38.37 -45.31
CA SER A 67 7.24 38.33 -46.61
C SER A 67 6.23 39.47 -46.72
N ILE A 68 5.32 39.61 -45.75
CA ILE A 68 4.27 40.64 -45.78
C ILE A 68 4.88 42.04 -45.90
N ARG A 69 5.90 42.34 -45.08
CA ARG A 69 6.60 43.63 -45.12
C ARG A 69 7.32 43.83 -46.45
N ASN A 70 8.08 42.84 -46.91
CA ASN A 70 8.87 42.96 -48.14
C ASN A 70 7.99 43.10 -49.38
N PHE A 71 6.83 42.43 -49.45
CA PHE A 71 5.87 42.63 -50.53
C PHE A 71 5.26 44.03 -50.52
N SER A 72 4.91 44.55 -49.34
CA SER A 72 4.41 45.91 -49.20
C SER A 72 5.46 46.94 -49.60
N GLU A 73 6.73 46.76 -49.21
CA GLU A 73 7.81 47.71 -49.50
C GLU A 73 8.32 47.63 -50.95
N ALA A 74 8.48 46.43 -51.51
CA ALA A 74 9.05 46.23 -52.83
C ALA A 74 8.03 46.35 -53.97
N TYR A 75 6.79 45.90 -53.75
CA TYR A 75 5.76 45.80 -54.78
C TYR A 75 4.51 46.63 -54.50
N ASN A 76 4.41 47.29 -53.34
CA ASN A 76 3.19 48.00 -52.90
C ASN A 76 1.94 47.11 -52.90
N VAL A 77 2.12 45.81 -52.59
CA VAL A 77 1.05 44.81 -52.50
C VAL A 77 0.87 44.40 -51.04
N ASN A 78 -0.36 44.48 -50.55
CA ASN A 78 -0.74 44.02 -49.20
C ASN A 78 -1.31 42.59 -49.26
N TRP A 79 -1.24 41.89 -48.12
CA TRP A 79 -1.90 40.59 -47.96
C TRP A 79 -3.43 40.72 -48.00
N PRO A 80 -4.17 39.78 -48.63
CA PRO A 80 -3.70 38.62 -49.40
C PRO A 80 -3.13 38.99 -50.77
N TRP A 81 -2.12 38.25 -51.24
CA TRP A 81 -1.44 38.51 -52.52
C TRP A 81 -2.18 37.95 -53.75
N PRO A 82 -1.91 38.47 -54.97
CA PRO A 82 -2.42 37.92 -56.22
C PRO A 82 -2.06 36.45 -56.42
N ARG A 83 -2.98 35.66 -56.99
CA ARG A 83 -2.78 34.22 -57.24
C ARG A 83 -1.66 33.91 -58.20
N GLU A 84 -1.37 34.81 -59.13
CA GLU A 84 -0.20 34.71 -60.01
C GLU A 84 1.11 34.48 -59.24
N PHE A 85 1.27 35.05 -58.03
CA PHE A 85 2.47 34.85 -57.21
C PHE A 85 2.60 33.40 -56.73
N TYR A 86 1.48 32.76 -56.37
CA TYR A 86 1.44 31.37 -55.97
C TYR A 86 1.72 30.45 -57.17
N GLY A 87 1.21 30.81 -58.36
CA GLY A 87 1.53 30.12 -59.61
C GLY A 87 3.01 30.16 -59.98
N LEU A 88 3.65 31.32 -59.83
CA LEU A 88 5.10 31.47 -60.04
C LEU A 88 5.92 30.64 -59.07
N VAL A 89 5.54 30.64 -57.78
CA VAL A 89 6.18 29.79 -56.77
C VAL A 89 5.98 28.31 -57.08
N ALA A 90 4.76 27.88 -57.42
CA ALA A 90 4.47 26.49 -57.76
C ALA A 90 5.31 25.98 -58.94
N ARG A 91 5.41 26.77 -60.03
CA ARG A 91 6.26 26.45 -61.18
C ARG A 91 7.73 26.32 -60.79
N TYR A 92 8.24 27.28 -60.03
CA TYR A 92 9.63 27.26 -59.59
C TYR A 92 9.95 26.03 -58.73
N LEU A 93 9.06 25.68 -57.79
CA LEU A 93 9.23 24.49 -56.95
C LEU A 93 9.16 23.20 -57.78
N ALA A 94 8.26 23.12 -58.76
CA ALA A 94 8.16 21.97 -59.66
C ALA A 94 9.41 21.82 -60.54
N GLU A 95 9.88 22.91 -61.17
CA GLU A 95 11.12 22.94 -61.97
C GLU A 95 12.36 22.60 -61.12
N ALA A 96 12.36 23.01 -59.85
CA ALA A 96 13.38 22.65 -58.88
C ALA A 96 13.35 21.17 -58.45
N GLY A 97 12.31 20.43 -58.85
CA GLY A 97 12.14 19.00 -58.60
C GLY A 97 11.46 18.66 -57.27
N ALA A 98 10.62 19.55 -56.73
CA ALA A 98 9.77 19.23 -55.59
C ALA A 98 8.79 18.09 -55.94
N ARG A 99 8.50 17.22 -54.97
CA ARG A 99 7.55 16.12 -55.11
C ARG A 99 6.09 16.58 -55.05
N THR A 100 5.81 17.55 -54.19
CA THR A 100 4.47 18.14 -54.01
C THR A 100 4.57 19.53 -53.43
N VAL A 101 3.56 20.36 -53.71
CA VAL A 101 3.34 21.67 -53.09
C VAL A 101 1.96 21.68 -52.45
N VAL A 102 1.92 21.61 -51.13
CA VAL A 102 0.70 21.58 -50.33
C VAL A 102 0.40 22.99 -49.83
N PHE A 103 -0.77 23.53 -50.18
CA PHE A 103 -1.21 24.83 -49.72
C PHE A 103 -2.16 24.68 -48.52
N ASP A 104 -1.67 25.00 -47.32
CA ASP A 104 -2.49 25.11 -46.10
C ASP A 104 -3.21 26.47 -46.05
N MET A 105 -4.07 26.69 -47.05
CA MET A 105 -4.91 27.88 -47.20
C MET A 105 -6.11 27.58 -48.09
N LEU A 106 -7.16 28.38 -47.96
CA LEU A 106 -8.42 28.19 -48.67
C LEU A 106 -8.50 29.10 -49.89
N PHE A 107 -8.77 28.50 -51.06
CA PHE A 107 -9.03 29.20 -52.31
C PHE A 107 -10.51 29.06 -52.72
N THR A 108 -11.42 29.36 -51.80
CA THR A 108 -12.87 29.09 -51.92
C THR A 108 -13.68 30.20 -52.57
N GLU A 109 -13.11 31.41 -52.66
CA GLU A 109 -13.75 32.59 -53.26
C GLU A 109 -13.03 32.98 -54.55
N GLY A 110 -13.68 33.74 -55.44
CA GLY A 110 -13.02 34.28 -56.64
C GLY A 110 -11.95 35.31 -56.27
N GLU A 111 -10.98 35.52 -57.16
CA GLU A 111 -9.99 36.59 -56.97
C GLU A 111 -10.62 37.99 -57.14
N VAL A 112 -9.96 39.02 -56.60
CA VAL A 112 -10.36 40.43 -56.72
C VAL A 112 -9.23 41.22 -57.39
N ASP A 113 -9.59 42.24 -58.16
CA ASP A 113 -8.63 43.08 -58.87
C ASP A 113 -7.69 43.77 -57.87
N ARG A 114 -6.38 43.74 -58.15
CA ARG A 114 -5.35 44.37 -57.31
C ARG A 114 -4.30 45.04 -58.18
N LEU A 115 -4.07 46.32 -57.93
CA LEU A 115 -3.16 47.16 -58.74
C LEU A 115 -3.57 47.12 -60.23
N ASP A 116 -2.62 46.81 -61.12
CA ASP A 116 -2.82 46.64 -62.57
C ASP A 116 -3.05 45.18 -62.97
N VAL A 117 -3.23 44.27 -62.00
CA VAL A 117 -3.47 42.84 -62.25
C VAL A 117 -4.98 42.56 -62.19
N ASP A 118 -5.51 42.15 -63.33
CA ASP A 118 -6.89 41.70 -63.49
C ASP A 118 -7.10 40.35 -62.78
N ALA A 119 -8.18 40.24 -62.00
CA ALA A 119 -8.46 39.06 -61.17
C ALA A 119 -8.61 37.77 -61.98
N GLU A 120 -9.26 37.85 -63.14
CA GLU A 120 -9.47 36.70 -64.01
C GLU A 120 -8.13 36.20 -64.58
N THR A 121 -7.27 37.13 -64.97
CA THR A 121 -5.92 36.83 -65.48
C THR A 121 -5.03 36.18 -64.42
N SER A 122 -5.04 36.71 -63.19
CA SER A 122 -4.25 36.17 -62.06
C SER A 122 -4.74 34.77 -61.63
N GLU A 123 -6.07 34.57 -61.61
CA GLU A 123 -6.67 33.27 -61.31
C GLU A 123 -6.33 32.23 -62.38
N GLN A 124 -6.46 32.59 -63.66
CA GLN A 124 -6.09 31.72 -64.78
C GLN A 124 -4.59 31.39 -64.76
N ALA A 125 -3.72 32.34 -64.42
CA ALA A 125 -2.28 32.10 -64.32
C ALA A 125 -1.95 31.04 -63.24
N PHE A 126 -2.67 31.06 -62.12
CA PHE A 126 -2.50 30.04 -61.08
C PHE A 126 -3.11 28.69 -61.49
N ALA A 127 -4.31 28.67 -62.07
CA ALA A 127 -4.93 27.47 -62.61
C ALA A 127 -4.01 26.76 -63.62
N GLN A 128 -3.44 27.51 -64.55
CA GLN A 128 -2.49 27.00 -65.54
C GLN A 128 -1.23 26.45 -64.87
N ALA A 129 -0.68 27.13 -63.85
CA ALA A 129 0.47 26.63 -63.11
C ALA A 129 0.16 25.31 -62.36
N ILE A 130 -1.05 25.16 -61.80
CA ILE A 130 -1.49 23.91 -61.17
C ILE A 130 -1.52 22.78 -62.21
N GLU A 131 -2.17 23.02 -63.35
CA GLU A 131 -2.30 22.03 -64.43
C GLU A 131 -0.93 21.64 -65.01
N GLU A 132 -0.05 22.61 -65.28
CA GLU A 132 1.28 22.38 -65.85
C GLU A 132 2.20 21.58 -64.92
N THR A 133 2.11 21.85 -63.61
CA THR A 133 3.02 21.24 -62.64
C THR A 133 2.53 19.89 -62.16
N GLY A 134 1.21 19.71 -61.97
CA GLY A 134 0.59 18.45 -61.54
C GLY A 134 0.98 17.99 -60.13
N ILE A 135 1.64 18.82 -59.33
CA ILE A 135 2.14 18.48 -57.99
C ILE A 135 1.45 19.25 -56.85
N VAL A 136 0.44 20.07 -57.18
CA VAL A 136 -0.23 20.98 -56.24
C VAL A 136 -1.39 20.28 -55.52
N VAL A 137 -1.45 20.50 -54.20
CA VAL A 137 -2.54 20.04 -53.33
C VAL A 137 -3.17 21.24 -52.63
N LEU A 138 -4.49 21.37 -52.71
CA LEU A 138 -5.24 22.52 -52.17
C LEU A 138 -6.11 22.14 -50.97
N GLY A 139 -6.29 23.09 -50.05
CA GLY A 139 -7.13 22.93 -48.87
C GLY A 139 -8.62 23.07 -49.16
N SER A 140 -9.41 22.15 -48.60
CA SER A 140 -10.87 22.22 -48.48
C SER A 140 -11.30 22.25 -47.02
N VAL A 141 -12.51 22.74 -46.72
CA VAL A 141 -12.99 22.87 -45.33
C VAL A 141 -14.37 22.26 -45.18
N VAL A 142 -14.57 21.45 -44.13
CA VAL A 142 -15.86 20.87 -43.77
C VAL A 142 -16.54 21.67 -42.67
N SER A 143 -17.88 21.70 -42.69
CA SER A 143 -18.70 22.42 -41.71
C SER A 143 -19.92 21.61 -41.28
N THR A 144 -20.33 21.80 -40.03
CA THR A 144 -21.58 21.25 -39.48
C THR A 144 -22.78 22.13 -39.78
N ASN A 145 -22.58 23.42 -40.06
CA ASN A 145 -23.66 24.41 -40.14
C ASN A 145 -23.72 25.11 -41.51
N GLY A 146 -23.04 24.58 -42.53
CA GLY A 146 -22.88 25.25 -43.82
C GLY A 146 -23.86 24.78 -44.91
N ASP A 147 -24.09 25.66 -45.87
CA ASP A 147 -24.85 25.41 -47.12
C ASP A 147 -23.94 24.89 -48.26
N GLY A 148 -22.73 24.41 -47.95
CA GLY A 148 -21.77 23.96 -48.97
C GLY A 148 -22.34 22.82 -49.82
N ARG A 149 -22.09 22.88 -51.13
CA ARG A 149 -22.49 21.81 -52.07
C ARG A 149 -21.70 20.53 -51.76
N LEU A 150 -22.28 19.38 -52.07
CA LEU A 150 -21.60 18.08 -52.12
C LEU A 150 -21.07 17.86 -53.54
N PRO A 151 -19.82 18.21 -53.87
CA PRO A 151 -19.21 17.77 -55.11
C PRO A 151 -18.88 16.27 -54.98
N GLU A 152 -19.32 15.45 -55.94
CA GLU A 152 -18.91 14.04 -56.02
C GLU A 152 -17.42 13.90 -56.38
N THR A 153 -16.81 14.95 -56.94
CA THR A 153 -15.39 14.98 -57.29
C THR A 153 -14.52 14.76 -56.05
N GLU A 154 -13.54 13.87 -56.21
CA GLU A 154 -12.56 13.44 -55.18
C GLU A 154 -13.10 12.71 -53.95
N ALA A 155 -14.41 12.46 -53.88
CA ALA A 155 -14.96 11.59 -52.86
C ALA A 155 -14.46 10.15 -53.05
N MET A 156 -13.95 9.55 -51.98
CA MET A 156 -13.39 8.21 -51.99
C MET A 156 -14.39 7.19 -51.46
N VAL A 157 -14.55 6.08 -52.19
CA VAL A 157 -15.30 4.91 -51.75
C VAL A 157 -14.42 3.68 -51.96
N PHE A 158 -14.27 2.88 -50.90
CA PHE A 158 -13.43 1.68 -50.88
C PHE A 158 -14.07 0.62 -49.99
N GLU A 159 -13.54 -0.60 -50.01
CA GLU A 159 -14.16 -1.73 -49.31
C GLU A 159 -14.23 -1.48 -47.79
N ASN A 160 -15.42 -1.68 -47.21
CA ASN A 160 -15.73 -1.49 -45.79
C ASN A 160 -15.56 -0.04 -45.29
N SER A 161 -15.56 0.97 -46.17
CA SER A 161 -15.42 2.37 -45.81
C SER A 161 -16.57 2.90 -44.91
N GLU A 162 -17.74 2.28 -44.98
CA GLU A 162 -18.90 2.55 -44.12
C GLU A 162 -18.65 2.21 -42.64
N ASN A 163 -17.72 1.30 -42.36
CA ASN A 163 -17.38 0.88 -41.01
C ASN A 163 -16.39 1.82 -40.31
N LEU A 164 -15.86 2.83 -41.02
CA LEU A 164 -15.04 3.87 -40.41
C LEU A 164 -15.89 4.73 -39.48
N GLN A 165 -15.47 4.83 -38.22
CA GLN A 165 -16.10 5.72 -37.23
C GLN A 165 -15.46 7.09 -37.37
N LEU A 166 -16.12 7.99 -38.10
CA LEU A 166 -15.62 9.34 -38.37
C LEU A 166 -16.68 10.36 -37.95
N PRO A 167 -16.28 11.59 -37.54
CA PRO A 167 -17.23 12.67 -37.35
C PRO A 167 -17.94 12.96 -38.68
N ALA A 168 -19.26 13.13 -38.60
CA ALA A 168 -20.09 13.45 -39.76
C ALA A 168 -20.29 14.96 -39.87
N TYR A 169 -20.08 15.49 -41.07
CA TYR A 169 -20.27 16.88 -41.42
C TYR A 169 -21.40 17.01 -42.45
N HIS A 170 -22.01 18.20 -42.51
CA HIS A 170 -23.15 18.46 -43.38
C HIS A 170 -22.74 19.01 -44.75
N SER A 171 -21.62 19.74 -44.81
CA SER A 171 -21.16 20.38 -46.04
C SER A 171 -19.65 20.43 -46.13
N ILE A 172 -19.15 20.53 -47.36
CA ILE A 172 -17.75 20.81 -47.68
C ILE A 172 -17.68 22.05 -48.58
N THR A 173 -16.70 22.91 -48.33
CA THR A 173 -16.35 24.03 -49.20
C THR A 173 -15.03 23.71 -49.86
N GLN A 174 -15.09 23.44 -51.17
CA GLN A 174 -13.94 23.14 -52.01
C GLN A 174 -13.29 24.42 -52.56
N PRO A 175 -12.05 24.36 -53.06
CA PRO A 175 -11.51 25.39 -53.92
C PRO A 175 -12.45 25.70 -55.09
N ILE A 176 -12.37 26.93 -55.61
CA ILE A 176 -13.11 27.29 -56.82
C ILE A 176 -12.78 26.32 -57.97
N ALA A 177 -13.76 26.07 -58.84
CA ALA A 177 -13.66 25.04 -59.87
C ALA A 177 -12.43 25.18 -60.77
N SER A 178 -12.06 26.42 -61.15
CA SER A 178 -10.89 26.72 -61.98
C SER A 178 -9.57 26.21 -61.39
N LEU A 179 -9.47 26.11 -60.07
CA LEU A 179 -8.28 25.59 -59.38
C LEU A 179 -8.44 24.13 -58.96
N GLY A 180 -9.61 23.77 -58.45
CA GLY A 180 -9.88 22.44 -57.88
C GLY A 180 -9.98 21.31 -58.90
N GLU A 181 -10.29 21.58 -60.17
CA GLU A 181 -10.36 20.54 -61.21
C GLU A 181 -8.99 19.98 -61.61
N HIS A 182 -7.90 20.72 -61.35
CA HIS A 182 -6.54 20.37 -61.77
C HIS A 182 -5.59 20.07 -60.59
N ALA A 183 -6.04 20.25 -59.35
CA ALA A 183 -5.28 19.96 -58.14
C ALA A 183 -5.93 18.83 -57.35
N ALA A 184 -5.12 18.05 -56.63
CA ALA A 184 -5.68 17.22 -55.56
C ALA A 184 -6.22 18.13 -54.44
N THR A 185 -7.34 17.77 -53.80
CA THR A 185 -7.84 18.50 -52.63
C THR A 185 -7.86 17.64 -51.37
N GLY A 186 -7.76 18.29 -50.22
CA GLY A 186 -7.92 17.62 -48.94
C GLY A 186 -8.33 18.55 -47.80
N VAL A 187 -8.98 17.95 -46.80
CA VAL A 187 -9.65 18.69 -45.73
C VAL A 187 -8.64 19.22 -44.70
N VAL A 188 -8.70 20.52 -44.41
CA VAL A 188 -7.77 21.22 -43.49
C VAL A 188 -8.23 21.24 -42.03
N ASN A 189 -9.46 20.80 -41.74
CA ASN A 189 -10.00 20.81 -40.39
C ASN A 189 -9.13 20.01 -39.42
N PHE A 190 -8.93 20.56 -38.23
CA PHE A 190 -8.28 19.86 -37.13
C PHE A 190 -9.33 19.29 -36.16
N LEU A 191 -9.08 18.08 -35.66
CA LEU A 191 -9.76 17.55 -34.49
C LEU A 191 -8.85 17.67 -33.27
N SER A 192 -9.45 18.06 -32.15
CA SER A 192 -8.78 18.05 -30.85
C SER A 192 -9.43 17.05 -29.92
N ASP A 193 -8.65 16.54 -28.96
CA ASP A 193 -9.17 15.80 -27.83
C ASP A 193 -10.04 16.68 -26.92
N ASP A 194 -10.68 16.07 -25.93
CA ASP A 194 -11.54 16.75 -24.94
C ASP A 194 -10.83 17.87 -24.16
N ASP A 195 -9.49 17.86 -24.14
CA ASP A 195 -8.65 18.90 -23.52
C ASP A 195 -8.17 19.98 -24.51
N GLY A 196 -8.62 19.95 -25.76
CA GLY A 196 -8.26 20.90 -26.81
C GLY A 196 -6.94 20.61 -27.52
N THR A 197 -6.23 19.52 -27.16
CA THR A 197 -4.94 19.18 -27.77
C THR A 197 -5.10 18.26 -28.98
N VAL A 198 -4.37 18.54 -30.06
CA VAL A 198 -4.31 17.70 -31.25
C VAL A 198 -3.29 16.58 -31.01
N ARG A 199 -3.77 15.35 -30.76
CA ARG A 199 -2.93 14.14 -30.65
C ARG A 199 -3.17 13.13 -31.77
N ARG A 200 -4.32 13.24 -32.42
CA ARG A 200 -4.82 12.31 -33.42
C ARG A 200 -5.57 13.07 -34.50
N MET A 201 -5.51 12.54 -35.72
CA MET A 201 -6.16 13.12 -36.88
C MET A 201 -6.81 11.98 -37.69
N PRO A 202 -8.05 12.13 -38.17
CA PRO A 202 -8.62 11.16 -39.08
C PRO A 202 -7.92 11.27 -40.45
N LEU A 203 -7.78 10.14 -41.14
CA LEU A 203 -7.31 10.13 -42.53
C LEU A 203 -8.38 10.62 -43.51
N PHE A 204 -9.65 10.57 -43.10
CA PHE A 204 -10.81 10.93 -43.89
C PHE A 204 -11.84 11.72 -43.07
N PHE A 205 -12.55 12.63 -43.71
CA PHE A 205 -13.72 13.31 -43.18
C PHE A 205 -14.96 12.83 -43.90
N ARG A 206 -16.04 12.57 -43.15
CA ARG A 206 -17.31 12.12 -43.71
C ARG A 206 -18.25 13.30 -43.92
N VAL A 207 -18.73 13.47 -45.14
CA VAL A 207 -19.74 14.49 -45.50
C VAL A 207 -20.87 13.78 -46.24
N GLY A 208 -22.03 13.64 -45.58
CA GLY A 208 -23.06 12.70 -46.03
C GLY A 208 -22.52 11.25 -46.05
N ASP A 209 -22.63 10.58 -47.20
CA ASP A 209 -22.11 9.22 -47.42
C ASP A 209 -20.72 9.19 -48.08
N LEU A 210 -20.15 10.37 -48.38
CA LEU A 210 -18.88 10.52 -49.08
C LEU A 210 -17.73 10.74 -48.10
N LEU A 211 -16.54 10.22 -48.45
CA LEU A 211 -15.31 10.41 -47.68
C LEU A 211 -14.34 11.30 -48.44
N TYR A 212 -13.81 12.31 -47.76
CA TYR A 212 -12.80 13.21 -48.32
C TYR A 212 -11.49 13.05 -47.54
N PRO A 213 -10.34 12.91 -48.22
CA PRO A 213 -9.06 12.75 -47.55
C PRO A 213 -8.71 14.00 -46.74
N GLN A 214 -8.02 13.81 -45.63
CA GLN A 214 -7.38 14.89 -44.89
C GLN A 214 -6.23 15.48 -45.74
N LEU A 215 -5.94 16.78 -45.64
CA LEU A 215 -4.99 17.50 -46.51
C LEU A 215 -3.62 16.81 -46.69
N ALA A 216 -2.97 16.42 -45.60
CA ALA A 216 -1.68 15.73 -45.66
C ALA A 216 -1.80 14.30 -46.22
N PHE A 217 -2.94 13.64 -46.02
CA PHE A 217 -3.20 12.32 -46.61
C PHE A 217 -3.48 12.41 -48.12
N ALA A 218 -4.17 13.45 -48.57
CA ALA A 218 -4.34 13.76 -49.99
C ALA A 218 -2.99 14.00 -50.66
N ALA A 219 -2.10 14.76 -50.01
CA ALA A 219 -0.74 14.97 -50.47
C ALA A 219 0.09 13.67 -50.52
N TYR A 220 -0.05 12.79 -49.53
CA TYR A 220 0.56 11.45 -49.56
C TYR A 220 0.10 10.65 -50.78
N LEU A 221 -1.21 10.55 -51.03
CA LEU A 221 -1.77 9.80 -52.16
C LEU A 221 -1.30 10.41 -53.50
N SER A 222 -1.28 11.74 -53.61
CA SER A 222 -0.81 12.46 -54.79
C SER A 222 0.68 12.22 -55.08
N VAL A 223 1.55 12.28 -54.06
CA VAL A 223 3.00 12.07 -54.22
C VAL A 223 3.36 10.63 -54.56
N THR A 224 2.67 9.67 -53.94
CA THR A 224 3.01 8.25 -54.06
C THR A 224 2.29 7.55 -55.21
N GLY A 225 1.14 8.08 -55.64
CA GLY A 225 0.23 7.37 -56.54
C GLY A 225 -0.45 6.16 -55.88
N ASP A 226 -0.37 6.04 -54.56
CA ASP A 226 -0.99 4.96 -53.79
C ASP A 226 -2.52 5.11 -53.79
N GLU A 227 -3.23 3.99 -53.62
CA GLU A 227 -4.68 3.96 -53.64
C GLU A 227 -5.22 3.20 -52.42
N VAL A 228 -6.27 3.75 -51.80
CA VAL A 228 -6.92 3.09 -50.67
C VAL A 228 -7.77 1.92 -51.16
N VAL A 229 -7.50 0.72 -50.63
CA VAL A 229 -8.14 -0.51 -51.07
C VAL A 229 -9.29 -0.89 -50.15
N ARG A 230 -9.05 -0.92 -48.83
CA ARG A 230 -10.03 -1.38 -47.84
C ARG A 230 -9.76 -0.87 -46.44
N TYR A 231 -10.78 -0.90 -45.59
CA TYR A 231 -10.66 -0.79 -44.14
C TYR A 231 -10.88 -2.15 -43.45
N ASP A 232 -10.00 -2.53 -42.53
CA ASP A 232 -10.14 -3.72 -41.67
C ASP A 232 -10.69 -3.33 -40.29
N PRO A 233 -11.99 -3.52 -40.00
CA PRO A 233 -12.58 -3.09 -38.73
C PRO A 233 -12.11 -3.91 -37.53
N ARG A 234 -11.60 -5.14 -37.74
CA ARG A 234 -11.13 -6.00 -36.64
C ARG A 234 -9.76 -5.58 -36.15
N LYS A 235 -8.88 -5.23 -37.09
CA LYS A 235 -7.53 -4.75 -36.79
C LYS A 235 -7.45 -3.24 -36.60
N ARG A 236 -8.46 -2.50 -37.07
CA ARG A 236 -8.50 -1.04 -37.15
C ARG A 236 -7.36 -0.53 -38.02
N GLU A 237 -7.25 -1.10 -39.22
CA GLU A 237 -6.18 -0.81 -40.17
C GLU A 237 -6.79 -0.33 -41.48
N LEU A 238 -6.34 0.83 -41.97
CA LEU A 238 -6.61 1.27 -43.34
C LEU A 238 -5.52 0.68 -44.23
N VAL A 239 -5.92 -0.05 -45.26
CA VAL A 239 -5.00 -0.75 -46.17
C VAL A 239 -5.04 -0.05 -47.53
N THR A 240 -3.88 0.44 -47.96
CA THR A 240 -3.65 0.95 -49.30
C THR A 240 -2.97 -0.12 -50.16
N ARG A 241 -2.60 0.18 -51.41
CA ARG A 241 -1.88 -0.79 -52.25
C ARG A 241 -0.50 -1.06 -51.70
N ASP A 242 0.15 0.00 -51.21
CA ASP A 242 1.55 -0.06 -50.81
C ASP A 242 1.76 -0.13 -49.28
N ARG A 243 0.81 0.39 -48.49
CA ARG A 243 1.00 0.59 -47.04
C ARG A 243 -0.22 0.19 -46.20
N THR A 244 -0.02 0.21 -44.88
CA THR A 244 -1.10 -0.02 -43.90
C THR A 244 -0.98 0.97 -42.76
N PHE A 245 -2.07 1.70 -42.50
CA PHE A 245 -2.16 2.70 -41.45
C PHE A 245 -2.97 2.16 -40.28
N SER A 246 -2.35 2.09 -39.10
CA SER A 246 -3.06 1.73 -37.87
C SER A 246 -3.88 2.91 -37.35
N LEU A 247 -5.14 2.65 -37.00
CA LEU A 247 -6.08 3.64 -36.48
C LEU A 247 -6.45 3.32 -35.03
N ASP A 248 -6.81 4.36 -34.28
CA ASP A 248 -7.31 4.25 -32.93
C ASP A 248 -8.76 3.73 -32.88
N ALA A 249 -9.33 3.62 -31.68
CA ALA A 249 -10.70 3.16 -31.51
C ALA A 249 -11.76 4.05 -32.18
N GLY A 250 -11.44 5.33 -32.40
CA GLY A 250 -12.30 6.30 -33.07
C GLY A 250 -11.92 6.54 -34.53
N GLY A 251 -11.19 5.62 -35.17
CA GLY A 251 -10.85 5.72 -36.59
C GLY A 251 -9.78 6.75 -36.94
N ASN A 252 -9.01 7.25 -35.96
CA ASN A 252 -8.02 8.30 -36.16
C ASN A 252 -6.60 7.75 -36.18
N HIS A 253 -5.75 8.34 -37.01
CA HIS A 253 -4.31 8.14 -36.93
C HIS A 253 -3.75 8.88 -35.72
N THR A 254 -2.95 8.20 -34.88
CA THR A 254 -2.28 8.85 -33.74
C THR A 254 -0.96 9.44 -34.22
N VAL A 255 -0.84 10.77 -34.11
CA VAL A 255 0.28 11.52 -34.66
C VAL A 255 1.56 11.22 -33.88
N PHE A 256 2.61 10.81 -34.60
CA PHE A 256 3.96 10.71 -34.10
C PHE A 256 4.64 12.08 -34.22
N TRP A 257 4.65 12.84 -33.12
CA TRP A 257 5.24 14.17 -33.05
C TRP A 257 6.76 14.09 -32.90
N TYR A 258 7.50 14.88 -33.66
CA TYR A 258 8.97 14.87 -33.59
C TYR A 258 9.54 15.81 -32.54
N GLY A 259 8.93 16.97 -32.34
CA GLY A 259 9.55 18.02 -31.52
C GLY A 259 8.68 19.26 -31.31
N LYS A 260 9.33 20.36 -30.94
CA LYS A 260 8.67 21.67 -30.80
C LYS A 260 8.44 22.31 -32.17
N GLY A 261 7.34 23.05 -32.31
CA GLY A 261 7.03 23.76 -33.55
C GLY A 261 7.75 25.09 -33.71
N GLY A 262 7.64 25.66 -34.92
CA GLY A 262 8.15 26.95 -35.33
C GLY A 262 9.47 26.91 -36.10
N SER A 263 9.93 28.08 -36.56
CA SER A 263 11.12 28.21 -37.44
C SER A 263 12.46 27.76 -36.84
N GLY A 264 12.51 27.56 -35.51
CA GLY A 264 13.66 26.96 -34.81
C GLY A 264 13.34 25.59 -34.23
N GLY A 265 12.33 24.91 -34.78
CA GLY A 265 11.81 23.60 -34.40
C GLY A 265 12.24 22.50 -35.38
N VAL A 266 11.29 21.67 -35.78
CA VAL A 266 11.53 20.43 -36.52
C VAL A 266 11.92 20.66 -37.98
N TYR A 267 11.14 21.45 -38.72
CA TYR A 267 11.30 21.61 -40.17
C TYR A 267 12.07 22.89 -40.52
N ARG A 268 12.68 22.90 -41.71
CA ARG A 268 13.26 24.11 -42.31
C ARG A 268 12.16 25.04 -42.80
N TYR A 269 12.32 26.33 -42.52
CA TYR A 269 11.44 27.42 -42.98
C TYR A 269 12.16 28.30 -43.99
N ASP A 270 11.59 28.44 -45.18
CA ASP A 270 11.96 29.42 -46.19
C ASP A 270 10.87 30.49 -46.31
N SER A 271 11.24 31.74 -46.51
CA SER A 271 10.28 32.84 -46.66
C SER A 271 9.58 32.75 -48.03
N PHE A 272 8.26 32.95 -48.07
CA PHE A 272 7.50 32.96 -49.33
C PHE A 272 8.03 34.05 -50.28
N TYR A 273 8.35 35.23 -49.75
CA TYR A 273 8.93 36.32 -50.55
C TYR A 273 10.26 35.92 -51.19
N ASP A 274 11.15 35.26 -50.44
CA ASP A 274 12.44 34.80 -50.98
C ASP A 274 12.27 33.68 -52.02
N THR A 275 11.25 32.84 -51.84
CA THR A 275 10.89 31.79 -52.80
C THR A 275 10.36 32.40 -54.10
N LEU A 276 9.46 33.39 -54.02
CA LEU A 276 8.98 34.10 -55.21
C LEU A 276 10.11 34.87 -55.90
N ARG A 277 10.95 35.57 -55.13
CA ARG A 277 12.11 36.27 -55.67
C ARG A 277 13.05 35.32 -56.41
N SER A 278 13.24 34.11 -55.87
CA SER A 278 14.01 33.04 -56.51
C SER A 278 13.38 32.58 -57.83
N ALA A 279 12.05 32.45 -57.88
CA ALA A 279 11.30 32.15 -59.10
C ALA A 279 11.50 33.24 -60.18
N VAL A 280 11.35 34.51 -59.81
CA VAL A 280 11.53 35.65 -60.72
C VAL A 280 12.96 35.73 -61.24
N GLN A 281 13.95 35.56 -60.36
CA GLN A 281 15.36 35.54 -60.74
C GLN A 281 15.68 34.38 -61.69
N ALA A 282 15.17 33.18 -61.43
CA ALA A 282 15.35 32.03 -62.29
C ALA A 282 14.78 32.26 -63.70
N MET A 283 13.58 32.82 -63.81
CA MET A 283 12.96 33.18 -65.10
C MET A 283 13.78 34.23 -65.87
N GLY A 284 14.42 35.16 -65.16
CA GLY A 284 15.32 36.17 -65.72
C GLY A 284 16.74 35.67 -66.04
N GLY A 285 17.08 34.42 -65.72
CA GLY A 285 18.43 33.86 -65.85
C GLY A 285 19.43 34.36 -64.80
N GLU A 286 18.95 35.00 -63.73
CA GLU A 286 19.76 35.42 -62.57
C GLU A 286 19.95 34.26 -61.58
N THR A 287 20.91 34.40 -60.66
CA THR A 287 21.12 33.40 -59.59
C THR A 287 20.03 33.53 -58.54
N PRO A 288 19.21 32.48 -58.30
CA PRO A 288 18.15 32.52 -57.31
C PRO A 288 18.68 32.66 -55.88
N VAL A 289 17.97 33.39 -55.02
CA VAL A 289 18.31 33.54 -53.59
C VAL A 289 18.30 32.20 -52.87
N ILE A 290 17.27 31.40 -53.11
CA ILE A 290 17.19 30.01 -52.67
C ILE A 290 17.48 29.16 -53.92
N PRO A 291 18.52 28.32 -53.93
CA PRO A 291 18.88 27.56 -55.12
C PRO A 291 17.85 26.43 -55.39
N PRO A 292 17.56 26.06 -56.65
CA PRO A 292 16.61 25.00 -56.98
C PRO A 292 16.93 23.66 -56.31
N ASP A 293 18.22 23.32 -56.19
CA ASP A 293 18.64 22.07 -55.53
C ASP A 293 18.21 21.98 -54.04
N ALA A 294 17.82 23.09 -53.41
CA ALA A 294 17.24 23.08 -52.07
C ALA A 294 15.87 22.38 -51.99
N TYR A 295 15.13 22.31 -53.10
CA TYR A 295 13.78 21.71 -53.18
C TYR A 295 13.75 20.37 -53.91
N ARG A 296 14.87 19.92 -54.46
CA ARG A 296 14.95 18.66 -55.20
C ARG A 296 14.55 17.48 -54.32
N GLY A 297 13.50 16.76 -54.72
CA GLY A 297 12.95 15.61 -53.99
C GLY A 297 12.19 15.98 -52.72
N LYS A 298 11.96 17.28 -52.45
CA LYS A 298 11.30 17.74 -51.22
C LYS A 298 9.79 17.85 -51.39
N SER A 299 9.06 17.58 -50.32
CA SER A 299 7.63 17.91 -50.21
C SER A 299 7.53 19.29 -49.55
N VAL A 300 6.85 20.23 -50.20
CA VAL A 300 6.79 21.62 -49.76
C VAL A 300 5.41 21.92 -49.19
N VAL A 301 5.36 22.48 -47.99
CA VAL A 301 4.12 22.94 -47.34
C VAL A 301 4.14 24.46 -47.27
N VAL A 302 3.21 25.10 -47.96
CA VAL A 302 3.01 26.55 -47.96
C VAL A 302 1.96 26.90 -46.91
N CYS A 303 2.33 27.70 -45.91
CA CYS A 303 1.41 28.05 -44.82
C CYS A 303 1.64 29.46 -44.25
N ALA A 304 0.62 30.00 -43.58
CA ALA A 304 0.70 31.27 -42.88
C ALA A 304 1.34 31.16 -41.49
N THR A 305 2.38 31.97 -41.24
CA THR A 305 3.17 31.93 -40.00
C THR A 305 3.40 33.31 -39.37
N ALA A 306 2.95 34.39 -40.02
CA ALA A 306 2.94 35.75 -39.46
C ALA A 306 1.98 35.85 -38.26
N PRO A 307 2.32 36.46 -37.10
CA PRO A 307 1.53 36.41 -35.87
C PRO A 307 0.04 36.81 -35.95
N GLY A 308 -0.36 37.59 -36.96
CA GLY A 308 -1.76 37.93 -37.22
C GLY A 308 -2.53 36.96 -38.14
N LEU A 309 -1.81 36.05 -38.81
CA LEU A 309 -2.32 35.04 -39.74
C LEU A 309 -2.04 33.61 -39.26
N THR A 310 -1.16 33.41 -38.29
CA THR A 310 -0.78 32.08 -37.78
C THR A 310 -1.97 31.40 -37.13
N ASP A 311 -2.35 30.24 -37.65
CA ASP A 311 -3.26 29.32 -36.98
C ASP A 311 -2.49 28.52 -35.91
N LEU A 312 -2.49 28.98 -34.66
CA LEU A 312 -1.84 28.27 -33.56
C LEU A 312 -2.75 27.18 -33.00
N LYS A 313 -2.22 25.96 -32.92
CA LYS A 313 -2.92 24.81 -32.34
C LYS A 313 -2.24 24.32 -31.07
N THR A 314 -3.02 23.77 -30.16
CA THR A 314 -2.51 23.07 -28.98
C THR A 314 -2.11 21.66 -29.38
N THR A 315 -0.87 21.27 -29.09
CA THR A 315 -0.24 19.98 -29.37
C THR A 315 0.51 19.52 -28.11
N PRO A 316 0.98 18.26 -28.04
CA PRO A 316 1.77 17.76 -26.90
C PRO A 316 3.03 18.59 -26.59
N PHE A 317 3.48 19.41 -27.54
CA PHE A 317 4.68 20.25 -27.44
C PHE A 317 4.37 21.73 -27.22
N THR A 318 3.10 22.15 -27.15
CA THR A 318 2.72 23.56 -26.95
C THR A 318 3.28 24.17 -25.67
N ALA A 319 3.52 23.35 -24.64
CA ALA A 319 4.18 23.78 -23.41
C ALA A 319 5.63 24.26 -23.62
N LEU A 320 6.27 23.89 -24.74
CA LEU A 320 7.64 24.26 -25.09
C LEU A 320 7.68 25.43 -26.09
N ALA A 321 6.81 25.44 -27.10
CA ALA A 321 6.68 26.51 -28.09
C ALA A 321 5.28 26.52 -28.73
N PRO A 322 4.75 27.68 -29.18
CA PRO A 322 3.53 27.73 -29.99
C PRO A 322 3.68 26.86 -31.26
N TYR A 323 2.63 26.12 -31.61
CA TYR A 323 2.66 25.18 -32.75
C TYR A 323 1.83 25.70 -33.93
N PRO A 324 2.45 26.00 -35.10
CA PRO A 324 1.72 26.41 -36.31
C PRO A 324 0.90 25.27 -36.92
N GLY A 325 -0.32 25.56 -37.39
CA GLY A 325 -1.23 24.61 -38.02
C GLY A 325 -0.64 23.93 -39.27
N GLY A 326 0.02 24.70 -40.14
CA GLY A 326 0.69 24.13 -41.32
C GLY A 326 1.81 23.14 -40.97
N GLU A 327 2.45 23.28 -39.81
CA GLU A 327 3.46 22.33 -39.35
C GLU A 327 2.85 21.00 -38.87
N ILE A 328 1.57 21.01 -38.46
CA ILE A 328 0.81 19.78 -38.20
C ILE A 328 0.60 19.04 -39.52
N GLN A 329 0.29 19.75 -40.62
CA GLN A 329 0.18 19.13 -41.95
C GLN A 329 1.50 18.51 -42.41
N ALA A 330 2.61 19.21 -42.20
CA ALA A 330 3.95 18.67 -42.45
C ALA A 330 4.24 17.41 -41.63
N THR A 331 3.91 17.43 -40.32
CA THR A 331 4.09 16.28 -39.42
C THR A 331 3.26 15.06 -39.84
N LEU A 332 2.02 15.27 -40.24
CA LEU A 332 1.17 14.19 -40.75
C LEU A 332 1.72 13.63 -42.07
N LEU A 333 2.14 14.49 -42.99
CA LEU A 333 2.70 14.05 -44.27
C LEU A 333 3.98 13.23 -44.05
N ASP A 334 4.85 13.66 -43.14
CA ASP A 334 6.05 12.92 -42.74
C ASP A 334 5.68 11.54 -42.16
N ASN A 335 4.72 11.51 -41.22
CA ASN A 335 4.21 10.26 -40.64
C ASN A 335 3.72 9.28 -41.72
N TYR A 336 3.03 9.78 -42.75
CA TYR A 336 2.50 8.94 -43.82
C TYR A 336 3.59 8.45 -44.79
N LEU A 337 4.52 9.32 -45.18
CA LEU A 337 5.63 8.98 -46.09
C LEU A 337 6.63 8.02 -45.45
N ASN A 338 6.83 8.11 -44.13
CA ASN A 338 7.84 7.36 -43.38
C ASN A 338 7.28 6.26 -42.47
N GLU A 339 5.97 5.97 -42.54
CA GLU A 339 5.33 4.94 -41.71
C GLU A 339 5.47 5.17 -40.19
N HIS A 340 5.71 6.42 -39.77
CA HIS A 340 5.72 6.77 -38.35
C HIS A 340 4.27 6.83 -37.85
N GLY A 341 3.91 5.88 -37.01
CA GLY A 341 2.58 5.82 -36.40
C GLY A 341 2.62 5.17 -35.03
N ILE A 342 1.80 5.69 -34.12
CA ILE A 342 1.72 5.17 -32.75
C ILE A 342 0.59 4.14 -32.65
N ARG A 343 0.92 2.96 -32.12
CA ARG A 343 -0.05 1.89 -31.86
C ARG A 343 -0.39 1.82 -30.38
N GLY A 344 -1.66 1.65 -30.05
CA GLY A 344 -2.08 1.42 -28.67
C GLY A 344 -1.90 -0.04 -28.24
N LEU A 345 -1.44 -0.29 -27.02
CA LEU A 345 -1.46 -1.63 -26.43
C LEU A 345 -2.91 -2.07 -26.19
N GLY A 346 -3.25 -3.28 -26.65
CA GLY A 346 -4.60 -3.82 -26.53
C GLY A 346 -5.09 -3.90 -25.08
N PHE A 347 -6.36 -3.54 -24.84
CA PHE A 347 -6.96 -3.49 -23.51
C PHE A 347 -6.85 -4.81 -22.72
N GLY A 348 -6.94 -5.97 -23.40
CA GLY A 348 -6.77 -7.27 -22.77
C GLY A 348 -5.41 -7.47 -22.12
N TRP A 349 -4.33 -6.97 -22.74
CA TRP A 349 -2.98 -7.03 -22.18
C TRP A 349 -2.84 -6.12 -20.97
N LEU A 350 -3.45 -4.92 -21.01
CA LEU A 350 -3.48 -4.01 -19.87
C LEU A 350 -4.15 -4.67 -18.66
N VAL A 351 -5.33 -5.28 -18.84
CA VAL A 351 -6.04 -6.00 -17.76
C VAL A 351 -5.21 -7.17 -17.24
N LEU A 352 -4.60 -7.97 -18.12
CA LEU A 352 -3.79 -9.12 -17.74
C LEU A 352 -2.58 -8.72 -16.87
N PHE A 353 -1.77 -7.74 -17.31
CA PHE A 353 -0.61 -7.30 -16.56
C PHE A 353 -0.99 -6.63 -15.24
N SER A 354 -2.09 -5.88 -15.23
CA SER A 354 -2.62 -5.23 -14.02
C SER A 354 -3.05 -6.27 -12.99
N PHE A 355 -3.78 -7.29 -13.43
CA PHE A 355 -4.21 -8.38 -12.57
C PHE A 355 -3.02 -9.18 -12.05
N ALA A 356 -2.07 -9.55 -12.91
CA ALA A 356 -0.87 -10.28 -12.51
C ALA A 356 -0.04 -9.51 -11.47
N GLY A 357 0.23 -8.23 -11.70
CA GLY A 357 0.96 -7.38 -10.76
C GLY A 357 0.22 -7.19 -9.43
N SER A 358 -1.10 -6.94 -9.49
CA SER A 358 -1.96 -6.81 -8.30
C SER A 358 -2.00 -8.11 -7.48
N PHE A 359 -2.11 -9.26 -8.15
CA PHE A 359 -2.13 -10.56 -7.50
C PHE A 359 -0.79 -10.86 -6.81
N LEU A 360 0.34 -10.59 -7.47
CA LEU A 360 1.67 -10.76 -6.87
C LEU A 360 1.87 -9.85 -5.64
N ALA A 361 1.44 -8.59 -5.72
CA ALA A 361 1.49 -7.67 -4.59
C ALA A 361 0.63 -8.16 -3.41
N ALA A 362 -0.62 -8.57 -3.67
CA ALA A 362 -1.53 -9.07 -2.65
C ALA A 362 -1.00 -10.37 -2.00
N VAL A 363 -0.43 -11.29 -2.78
CA VAL A 363 0.23 -12.50 -2.26
C VAL A 363 1.43 -12.15 -1.39
N ALA A 364 2.22 -11.13 -1.75
CA ALA A 364 3.35 -10.71 -0.92
C ALA A 364 2.89 -10.22 0.46
N PHE A 365 1.78 -9.46 0.54
CA PHE A 365 1.21 -9.00 1.81
C PHE A 365 0.66 -10.12 2.67
N THR A 366 0.12 -11.19 2.07
CA THR A 366 -0.46 -12.31 2.81
C THR A 366 0.55 -13.40 3.18
N SER A 367 1.69 -13.49 2.50
CA SER A 367 2.68 -14.58 2.69
C SER A 367 4.04 -14.15 3.23
N ARG A 368 4.40 -12.86 3.21
CA ARG A 368 5.71 -12.36 3.62
C ARG A 368 5.60 -11.34 4.75
N SER A 369 6.75 -10.92 5.31
CA SER A 369 6.79 -9.82 6.27
C SER A 369 6.35 -8.50 5.62
N PHE A 370 5.82 -7.57 6.40
CA PHE A 370 5.24 -6.33 5.89
C PHE A 370 6.25 -5.53 5.06
N SER A 371 7.49 -5.40 5.53
CA SER A 371 8.56 -4.70 4.82
C SER A 371 8.91 -5.33 3.47
N VAL A 372 8.93 -6.67 3.40
CA VAL A 372 9.19 -7.39 2.13
C VAL A 372 8.04 -7.20 1.16
N ALA A 373 6.78 -7.20 1.64
CA ALA A 373 5.61 -6.96 0.81
C ALA A 373 5.59 -5.54 0.22
N VAL A 374 5.93 -4.53 1.03
CA VAL A 374 6.05 -3.13 0.59
C VAL A 374 7.16 -3.00 -0.45
N LEU A 375 8.34 -3.56 -0.21
CA LEU A 375 9.45 -3.51 -1.17
C LEU A 375 9.08 -4.20 -2.49
N THR A 376 8.47 -5.39 -2.43
CA THR A 376 8.02 -6.13 -3.61
C THR A 376 7.01 -5.31 -4.41
N SER A 377 6.02 -4.70 -3.74
CA SER A 377 5.03 -3.85 -4.41
C SER A 377 5.68 -2.62 -5.05
N GLY A 378 6.65 -1.99 -4.37
CA GLY A 378 7.42 -0.87 -4.92
C GLY A 378 8.20 -1.25 -6.18
N VAL A 379 8.86 -2.42 -6.20
CA VAL A 379 9.55 -2.92 -7.40
C VAL A 379 8.56 -3.22 -8.53
N LEU A 380 7.41 -3.85 -8.22
CA LEU A 380 6.40 -4.15 -9.21
C LEU A 380 5.77 -2.90 -9.84
N LEU A 381 5.70 -1.77 -9.11
CA LEU A 381 5.24 -0.48 -9.68
C LEU A 381 6.17 0.07 -10.76
N LEU A 382 7.47 -0.26 -10.72
CA LEU A 382 8.43 0.21 -11.72
C LEU A 382 8.32 -0.57 -13.03
N VAL A 383 7.79 -1.79 -13.02
CA VAL A 383 7.72 -2.66 -14.20
C VAL A 383 6.78 -2.08 -15.27
N PRO A 384 5.53 -1.66 -14.98
CA PRO A 384 4.69 -1.03 -15.99
C PRO A 384 5.25 0.29 -16.53
N LEU A 385 5.87 1.09 -15.66
CA LEU A 385 6.46 2.37 -16.05
C LEU A 385 7.63 2.17 -17.03
N GLY A 386 8.60 1.34 -16.66
CA GLY A 386 9.75 1.02 -17.50
C GLY A 386 9.36 0.25 -18.77
N GLY A 387 8.39 -0.67 -18.66
CA GLY A 387 7.87 -1.42 -19.80
C GLY A 387 7.16 -0.55 -20.81
N SER A 388 6.32 0.39 -20.35
CA SER A 388 5.65 1.36 -21.23
C SER A 388 6.65 2.27 -21.94
N TRP A 389 7.66 2.77 -21.22
CA TRP A 389 8.70 3.60 -21.83
C TRP A 389 9.50 2.84 -22.88
N LEU A 390 9.86 1.59 -22.60
CA LEU A 390 10.58 0.73 -23.54
C LEU A 390 9.75 0.43 -24.79
N LEU A 391 8.48 0.04 -24.62
CA LEU A 391 7.55 -0.22 -25.72
C LEU A 391 7.34 1.00 -26.63
N PHE A 392 7.22 2.18 -26.02
CA PHE A 392 7.09 3.42 -26.78
C PHE A 392 8.36 3.73 -27.56
N ARG A 393 9.54 3.63 -26.92
CA ARG A 393 10.84 3.93 -27.53
C ARG A 393 11.24 2.98 -28.65
N THR A 394 11.00 1.68 -28.52
CA THR A 394 11.51 0.70 -29.50
C THR A 394 10.51 0.35 -30.60
N GLY A 395 9.21 0.61 -30.38
CA GLY A 395 8.16 0.15 -31.30
C GLY A 395 7.00 1.12 -31.50
N ALA A 396 7.11 2.37 -31.02
CA ALA A 396 6.03 3.35 -31.05
C ALA A 396 4.70 2.80 -30.47
N VAL A 397 4.79 1.92 -29.46
CA VAL A 397 3.62 1.35 -28.81
C VAL A 397 3.29 2.14 -27.55
N ALA A 398 2.20 2.90 -27.58
CA ALA A 398 1.66 3.59 -26.42
C ALA A 398 0.92 2.61 -25.49
N ALA A 399 1.42 2.48 -24.27
CA ALA A 399 0.79 1.68 -23.22
C ALA A 399 0.32 2.59 -22.08
N ASP A 400 -0.90 2.35 -21.61
CA ASP A 400 -1.44 3.05 -20.44
C ASP A 400 -0.87 2.44 -19.15
N PHE A 401 0.28 2.93 -18.69
CA PHE A 401 0.92 2.45 -17.46
C PHE A 401 0.19 2.89 -16.18
N LEU A 402 -0.68 3.91 -16.26
CA LEU A 402 -1.47 4.35 -15.10
C LEU A 402 -2.43 3.25 -14.66
N PHE A 403 -2.99 2.50 -15.60
CA PHE A 403 -3.92 1.41 -15.31
C PHE A 403 -3.31 0.33 -14.41
N PRO A 404 -2.19 -0.33 -14.76
CA PRO A 404 -1.56 -1.33 -13.92
C PRO A 404 -1.01 -0.74 -12.62
N MET A 405 -0.47 0.48 -12.63
CA MET A 405 0.03 1.11 -11.40
C MET A 405 -1.09 1.41 -10.41
N ALA A 406 -2.22 1.98 -10.86
CA ALA A 406 -3.37 2.25 -10.02
C ALA A 406 -3.99 0.95 -9.48
N SER A 407 -4.11 -0.08 -10.34
CA SER A 407 -4.65 -1.39 -9.95
C SER A 407 -3.77 -2.03 -8.87
N LEU A 408 -2.45 -2.03 -9.08
CA LEU A 408 -1.50 -2.57 -8.12
C LEU A 408 -1.50 -1.79 -6.82
N GLY A 409 -1.46 -0.45 -6.87
CA GLY A 409 -1.48 0.41 -5.69
C GLY A 409 -2.74 0.21 -4.84
N LEU A 410 -3.91 0.12 -5.48
CA LEU A 410 -5.18 -0.18 -4.80
C LEU A 410 -5.20 -1.58 -4.21
N SER A 411 -4.66 -2.58 -4.93
CA SER A 411 -4.57 -3.95 -4.46
C SER A 411 -3.62 -4.09 -3.26
N ALA A 412 -2.43 -3.51 -3.34
CA ALA A 412 -1.45 -3.47 -2.25
C ALA A 412 -2.01 -2.78 -1.01
N SER A 413 -2.71 -1.66 -1.18
CA SER A 413 -3.37 -0.94 -0.08
C SER A 413 -4.48 -1.79 0.57
N GLY A 414 -5.32 -2.42 -0.24
CA GLY A 414 -6.38 -3.33 0.24
C GLY A 414 -5.81 -4.53 0.99
N ALA A 415 -4.75 -5.15 0.47
CA ALA A 415 -4.08 -6.28 1.10
C ALA A 415 -3.36 -5.88 2.41
N ALA A 416 -2.76 -4.69 2.46
CA ALA A 416 -2.17 -4.13 3.68
C ALA A 416 -3.23 -3.89 4.77
N VAL A 417 -4.39 -3.29 4.41
CA VAL A 417 -5.51 -3.10 5.34
C VAL A 417 -6.05 -4.44 5.84
N TYR A 418 -6.27 -5.40 4.93
CA TYR A 418 -6.70 -6.75 5.30
C TYR A 418 -5.76 -7.36 6.34
N ARG A 419 -4.45 -7.33 6.08
CA ARG A 419 -3.43 -7.82 7.01
C ARG A 419 -3.46 -7.10 8.36
N MET A 420 -3.53 -5.77 8.36
CA MET A 420 -3.56 -4.98 9.61
C MET A 420 -4.78 -5.33 10.47
N VAL A 421 -5.95 -5.53 9.85
CA VAL A 421 -7.17 -5.92 10.56
C VAL A 421 -7.05 -7.35 11.11
N THR A 422 -6.54 -8.29 10.32
CA THR A 422 -6.42 -9.69 10.75
C THR A 422 -5.32 -9.92 11.79
N GLU A 423 -4.14 -9.31 11.64
CA GLU A 423 -3.03 -9.45 12.60
C GLU A 423 -3.25 -8.58 13.86
N GLY A 424 -3.88 -7.40 13.71
CA GLY A 424 -4.14 -6.47 14.80
C GLY A 424 -5.18 -6.95 15.80
N ALA A 425 -6.23 -7.65 15.34
CA ALA A 425 -7.29 -8.15 16.20
C ALA A 425 -6.79 -9.25 17.18
N ALA A 426 -6.00 -10.20 16.69
CA ALA A 426 -5.49 -11.31 17.50
C ALA A 426 -4.58 -10.81 18.65
N ARG A 427 -3.66 -9.88 18.36
CA ARG A 427 -2.76 -9.31 19.38
C ARG A 427 -3.50 -8.50 20.45
N ARG A 428 -4.54 -7.75 20.06
CA ARG A 428 -5.35 -6.98 21.02
C ARG A 428 -6.15 -7.89 21.94
N GLN A 429 -6.75 -8.95 21.40
CA GLN A 429 -7.54 -9.90 22.18
C GLN A 429 -6.71 -10.58 23.28
N ILE A 430 -5.49 -11.03 22.95
CA ILE A 430 -4.55 -11.61 23.94
C ILE A 430 -4.21 -10.59 25.03
N ARG A 431 -3.84 -9.35 24.65
CA ARG A 431 -3.50 -8.29 25.60
C ARG A 431 -4.66 -7.96 26.56
N THR A 432 -5.88 -7.86 26.05
CA THR A 432 -7.07 -7.53 26.86
C THR A 432 -7.45 -8.62 27.86
N VAL A 433 -7.22 -9.90 27.52
CA VAL A 433 -7.47 -11.01 28.45
C VAL A 433 -6.44 -10.99 29.58
N PHE A 434 -5.14 -10.95 29.24
CA PHE A 434 -4.08 -11.05 30.25
C PHE A 434 -3.89 -9.79 31.10
N SER A 435 -4.34 -8.62 30.65
CA SER A 435 -4.26 -7.38 31.44
C SER A 435 -5.09 -7.36 32.72
N ARG A 436 -5.96 -8.36 32.92
CA ARG A 436 -6.75 -8.51 34.14
C ARG A 436 -6.08 -9.41 35.19
N TYR A 437 -5.06 -10.17 34.80
CA TYR A 437 -4.46 -11.23 35.62
C TYR A 437 -2.96 -11.02 35.88
N LEU A 438 -2.29 -10.18 35.09
CA LEU A 438 -0.84 -10.01 35.07
C LEU A 438 -0.42 -8.53 35.07
N HIS A 439 0.74 -8.25 35.66
CA HIS A 439 1.39 -6.93 35.59
C HIS A 439 1.83 -6.57 34.15
N GLU A 440 1.91 -5.28 33.83
CA GLU A 440 2.18 -4.78 32.47
C GLU A 440 3.51 -5.29 31.89
N ASP A 441 4.53 -5.47 32.73
CA ASP A 441 5.83 -6.02 32.32
C ASP A 441 5.73 -7.47 31.84
N VAL A 442 4.90 -8.30 32.48
CA VAL A 442 4.68 -9.70 32.11
C VAL A 442 3.84 -9.77 30.83
N ILE A 443 2.85 -8.88 30.67
CA ILE A 443 2.09 -8.75 29.42
C ILE A 443 3.03 -8.37 28.27
N ASN A 444 3.91 -7.40 28.47
CA ASN A 444 4.86 -6.98 27.45
C ASN A 444 5.82 -8.12 27.06
N GLN A 445 6.21 -8.97 28.02
CA GLN A 445 6.99 -10.17 27.74
C GLN A 445 6.18 -11.24 26.98
N LEU A 446 4.91 -11.45 27.32
CA LEU A 446 3.99 -12.34 26.58
C LEU A 446 3.80 -11.89 25.13
N MET A 447 3.69 -10.58 24.91
CA MET A 447 3.49 -10.02 23.58
C MET A 447 4.72 -10.12 22.66
N LYS A 448 5.91 -10.42 23.22
CA LYS A 448 7.12 -10.68 22.42
C LYS A 448 7.08 -12.04 21.71
N ASP A 449 6.42 -13.04 22.30
CA ASP A 449 6.37 -14.40 21.75
C ASP A 449 4.98 -15.05 21.97
N PRO A 450 3.92 -14.53 21.32
CA PRO A 450 2.54 -14.95 21.59
C PRO A 450 2.26 -16.42 21.25
N GLU A 451 3.03 -17.02 20.35
CA GLU A 451 2.84 -18.40 19.89
C GLU A 451 3.19 -19.45 20.95
N LYS A 452 3.98 -19.09 21.97
CA LYS A 452 4.33 -19.98 23.09
C LYS A 452 3.25 -20.04 24.17
N VAL A 453 2.21 -19.23 24.05
CA VAL A 453 1.16 -19.09 25.08
C VAL A 453 -0.10 -19.75 24.55
N SER A 454 -0.39 -20.95 25.04
CA SER A 454 -1.64 -21.63 24.73
C SER A 454 -2.72 -21.29 25.74
N LEU A 455 -3.88 -20.86 25.25
CA LEU A 455 -5.07 -20.71 26.07
C LEU A 455 -5.65 -22.06 26.52
N ASP A 456 -5.28 -23.16 25.86
CA ASP A 456 -5.78 -24.51 26.12
C ASP A 456 -5.02 -25.25 27.22
N GLY A 457 -3.92 -24.66 27.73
CA GLY A 457 -3.12 -25.24 28.81
C GLY A 457 -1.64 -25.32 28.47
N VAL A 458 -0.80 -24.86 29.39
CA VAL A 458 0.67 -25.01 29.35
C VAL A 458 1.13 -25.63 30.66
N GLU A 459 1.88 -26.72 30.57
CA GLU A 459 2.59 -27.30 31.71
C GLU A 459 3.86 -26.48 31.97
N CYS A 460 4.00 -25.99 33.20
CA CYS A 460 5.15 -25.20 33.63
C CYS A 460 5.52 -25.56 35.08
N ASN A 461 6.76 -25.25 35.45
CA ASN A 461 7.18 -25.35 36.84
C ASN A 461 7.00 -23.97 37.49
N GLY A 462 6.20 -23.90 38.55
CA GLY A 462 5.85 -22.64 39.18
C GLY A 462 5.71 -22.74 40.68
N THR A 463 5.58 -21.58 41.34
CA THR A 463 5.29 -21.50 42.77
C THR A 463 3.87 -21.02 42.99
N VAL A 464 3.05 -21.79 43.70
CA VAL A 464 1.68 -21.44 44.04
C VAL A 464 1.63 -20.92 45.47
N LEU A 465 0.97 -19.78 45.65
CA LEU A 465 0.74 -19.12 46.93
C LEU A 465 -0.77 -19.06 47.20
N PHE A 466 -1.18 -19.51 48.39
CA PHE A 466 -2.52 -19.33 48.92
C PHE A 466 -2.48 -18.45 50.16
N THR A 467 -3.48 -17.59 50.32
CA THR A 467 -3.73 -16.87 51.57
C THR A 467 -5.12 -17.14 52.12
N ASP A 468 -5.29 -16.88 53.41
CA ASP A 468 -6.58 -16.93 54.13
C ASP A 468 -6.51 -16.05 55.39
N LEU A 469 -7.63 -15.48 55.82
CA LEU A 469 -7.69 -14.63 57.00
C LEU A 469 -8.08 -15.44 58.25
N GLN A 470 -7.21 -15.45 59.25
CA GLN A 470 -7.40 -16.21 60.48
C GLN A 470 -8.65 -15.74 61.26
N GLY A 471 -9.64 -16.62 61.41
CA GLY A 471 -10.83 -16.32 62.22
C GLY A 471 -11.81 -15.34 61.56
N PHE A 472 -11.70 -15.14 60.25
CA PHE A 472 -12.55 -14.21 59.51
C PHE A 472 -14.04 -14.57 59.56
N THR A 473 -14.39 -15.86 59.59
CA THR A 473 -15.78 -16.30 59.75
C THR A 473 -16.42 -15.69 60.99
N THR A 474 -15.76 -15.79 62.14
CA THR A 474 -16.23 -15.17 63.40
C THR A 474 -16.28 -13.65 63.30
N PHE A 475 -15.30 -13.02 62.66
CA PHE A 475 -15.31 -11.57 62.43
C PHE A 475 -16.46 -11.10 61.54
N SER A 476 -16.90 -11.93 60.59
CA SER A 476 -17.98 -11.61 59.65
C SER A 476 -19.37 -11.69 60.26
N GLU A 477 -19.56 -12.50 61.31
CA GLU A 477 -20.86 -12.72 61.98
C GLU A 477 -21.43 -11.42 62.59
N ASP A 478 -20.56 -10.53 63.07
CA ASP A 478 -20.95 -9.29 63.75
C ASP A 478 -20.96 -8.05 62.82
N LYS A 479 -20.94 -8.24 61.49
CA LYS A 479 -20.85 -7.13 60.50
C LYS A 479 -21.94 -7.17 59.44
N THR A 480 -22.31 -5.98 58.97
CA THR A 480 -23.18 -5.90 57.79
C THR A 480 -22.41 -6.31 56.52
N PRO A 481 -23.09 -6.90 55.51
CA PRO A 481 -22.44 -7.27 54.25
C PRO A 481 -21.69 -6.11 53.57
N LYS A 482 -22.20 -4.88 53.66
CA LYS A 482 -21.57 -3.69 53.07
C LYS A 482 -20.24 -3.33 53.76
N GLN A 483 -20.17 -3.46 55.08
CA GLN A 483 -18.94 -3.24 55.82
C GLN A 483 -17.91 -4.34 55.52
N LEU A 484 -18.36 -5.59 55.40
CA LEU A 484 -17.50 -6.72 55.07
C LEU A 484 -16.86 -6.56 53.68
N ILE A 485 -17.67 -6.19 52.68
CA ILE A 485 -17.18 -5.92 51.32
C ILE A 485 -16.12 -4.81 51.31
N LYS A 486 -16.34 -3.73 52.07
CA LYS A 486 -15.35 -2.64 52.15
C LYS A 486 -14.02 -3.14 52.72
N VAL A 487 -14.05 -3.84 53.85
CA VAL A 487 -12.84 -4.40 54.49
C VAL A 487 -12.12 -5.36 53.54
N LEU A 488 -12.85 -6.26 52.88
CA LEU A 488 -12.27 -7.20 51.93
C LEU A 488 -11.66 -6.50 50.72
N ASN A 489 -12.32 -5.50 50.14
CA ASN A 489 -11.78 -4.77 49.00
C ASN A 489 -10.52 -3.98 49.36
N ASP A 490 -10.50 -3.31 50.51
CA ASP A 490 -9.32 -2.57 50.98
C ASP A 490 -8.14 -3.52 51.23
N TYR A 491 -8.40 -4.70 51.81
CA TYR A 491 -7.41 -5.77 51.99
C TYR A 491 -6.94 -6.34 50.65
N PHE A 492 -7.87 -6.73 49.77
CA PHE A 492 -7.58 -7.33 48.47
C PHE A 492 -6.79 -6.40 47.56
N GLN A 493 -7.02 -5.09 47.63
CA GLN A 493 -6.22 -4.12 46.89
C GLN A 493 -4.74 -4.26 47.26
N VAL A 494 -4.40 -4.17 48.55
CA VAL A 494 -3.01 -4.22 49.02
C VAL A 494 -2.36 -5.57 48.73
N VAL A 495 -3.03 -6.70 49.01
CA VAL A 495 -2.42 -8.01 48.77
C VAL A 495 -2.29 -8.35 47.27
N THR A 496 -3.21 -7.84 46.43
CA THR A 496 -3.12 -7.98 44.98
C THR A 496 -1.95 -7.19 44.44
N ASP A 497 -1.80 -5.93 44.84
CA ASP A 497 -0.71 -5.06 44.39
C ASP A 497 0.65 -5.70 44.74
N ILE A 498 0.82 -6.21 45.96
CA ILE A 498 2.05 -6.91 46.36
C ILE A 498 2.35 -8.12 45.47
N VAL A 499 1.35 -8.94 45.15
CA VAL A 499 1.52 -10.12 44.29
C VAL A 499 1.88 -9.73 42.86
N LEU A 500 1.19 -8.73 42.30
CA LEU A 500 1.43 -8.26 40.93
C LEU A 500 2.80 -7.58 40.80
N ASP A 501 3.23 -6.80 41.79
CA ASP A 501 4.55 -6.16 41.84
C ASP A 501 5.69 -7.18 41.87
N GLN A 502 5.46 -8.34 42.48
CA GLN A 502 6.39 -9.47 42.44
C GLN A 502 6.27 -10.30 41.15
N GLY A 503 5.47 -9.87 40.18
CA GLY A 503 5.28 -10.55 38.89
C GLY A 503 4.51 -11.87 39.01
N GLY A 504 3.60 -11.97 39.98
CA GLY A 504 2.68 -13.09 40.12
C GLY A 504 1.46 -12.97 39.20
N LEU A 505 0.94 -14.13 38.79
CA LEU A 505 -0.38 -14.29 38.19
C LEU A 505 -1.42 -14.39 39.31
N LEU A 506 -2.30 -13.40 39.43
CA LEU A 506 -3.45 -13.51 40.32
C LEU A 506 -4.49 -14.44 39.67
N ASP A 507 -4.68 -15.64 40.21
CA ASP A 507 -5.62 -16.62 39.67
C ASP A 507 -7.06 -16.26 40.08
N LYS A 508 -7.32 -16.26 41.39
CA LYS A 508 -8.66 -15.94 41.93
C LYS A 508 -8.65 -15.52 43.40
N TYR A 509 -9.74 -14.87 43.80
CA TYR A 509 -10.12 -14.70 45.20
C TYR A 509 -10.79 -15.98 45.72
N THR A 510 -10.36 -16.47 46.89
CA THR A 510 -10.86 -17.71 47.52
C THR A 510 -11.66 -17.41 48.78
N GLY A 511 -12.71 -16.60 48.66
CA GLY A 511 -13.47 -16.12 49.82
C GLY A 511 -12.82 -14.90 50.44
N ASP A 512 -12.03 -15.10 51.50
CA ASP A 512 -11.29 -14.10 52.27
C ASP A 512 -9.76 -14.13 52.00
N GLY A 513 -9.34 -14.95 51.05
CA GLY A 513 -7.95 -15.10 50.62
C GLY A 513 -7.73 -14.94 49.12
N ILE A 514 -6.49 -15.11 48.68
CA ILE A 514 -6.09 -15.10 47.27
C ILE A 514 -5.31 -16.36 46.90
N MET A 515 -5.44 -16.77 45.65
CA MET A 515 -4.56 -17.73 44.99
C MET A 515 -3.74 -17.01 43.93
N ALA A 516 -2.42 -17.18 44.00
CA ALA A 516 -1.48 -16.61 43.04
C ALA A 516 -0.46 -17.66 42.58
N VAL A 517 0.07 -17.47 41.37
CA VAL A 517 1.04 -18.37 40.74
C VAL A 517 2.21 -17.58 40.18
N PHE A 518 3.43 -17.98 40.49
CA PHE A 518 4.67 -17.41 39.96
C PHE A 518 5.31 -18.39 38.99
N GLY A 519 5.88 -17.89 37.89
CA GLY A 519 6.46 -18.74 36.83
C GLY A 519 5.47 -19.33 35.84
N ALA A 520 4.27 -18.77 35.77
CA ALA A 520 3.25 -19.13 34.79
C ALA A 520 2.49 -17.88 34.29
N PRO A 521 1.98 -17.86 33.04
CA PRO A 521 2.21 -18.84 31.98
C PRO A 521 3.59 -18.67 31.30
N VAL A 522 4.36 -17.64 31.68
CA VAL A 522 5.74 -17.45 31.25
C VAL A 522 6.67 -18.09 32.28
N ASP A 523 7.53 -18.99 31.82
CA ASP A 523 8.54 -19.61 32.66
C ASP A 523 9.48 -18.56 33.26
N ARG A 524 9.72 -18.66 34.57
CA ARG A 524 10.50 -17.71 35.36
C ARG A 524 11.36 -18.44 36.38
N LYS A 525 12.69 -18.40 36.22
CA LYS A 525 13.62 -19.15 37.07
C LYS A 525 13.58 -18.78 38.55
N ASP A 526 13.25 -17.54 38.89
CA ASP A 526 13.19 -17.02 40.26
C ASP A 526 11.76 -17.07 40.86
N HIS A 527 10.87 -17.93 40.33
CA HIS A 527 9.48 -18.03 40.78
C HIS A 527 9.32 -18.33 42.29
N ALA A 528 10.21 -19.12 42.90
CA ALA A 528 10.20 -19.39 44.35
C ALA A 528 10.67 -18.17 45.17
N ARG A 529 11.65 -17.42 44.67
CA ARG A 529 12.14 -16.19 45.28
C ARG A 529 11.02 -15.13 45.31
N ALA A 530 10.35 -14.94 44.18
CA ALA A 530 9.23 -13.99 44.07
C ALA A 530 8.11 -14.26 45.10
N ALA A 531 7.76 -15.53 45.30
CA ALA A 531 6.76 -15.91 46.31
C ALA A 531 7.24 -15.67 47.75
N CYS A 532 8.53 -15.82 48.05
CA CYS A 532 9.10 -15.49 49.36
C CYS A 532 9.10 -13.97 49.61
N GLU A 533 9.38 -13.18 48.57
CA GLU A 533 9.32 -11.71 48.64
C GLU A 533 7.91 -11.19 48.94
N VAL A 534 6.85 -11.90 48.51
CA VAL A 534 5.48 -11.59 48.93
C VAL A 534 5.31 -11.66 50.45
N ILE A 535 5.86 -12.68 51.12
CA ILE A 535 5.79 -12.79 52.59
C ILE A 535 6.47 -11.58 53.24
N LEU A 536 7.64 -11.19 52.74
CA LEU A 536 8.39 -10.05 53.28
C LEU A 536 7.67 -8.72 53.02
N ALA A 537 7.09 -8.56 51.83
CA ALA A 537 6.26 -7.41 51.50
C ALA A 537 5.00 -7.34 52.37
N PHE A 538 4.34 -8.45 52.67
CA PHE A 538 3.19 -8.48 53.58
C PHE A 538 3.55 -7.96 54.97
N ARG A 539 4.77 -8.25 55.46
CA ARG A 539 5.28 -7.72 56.73
C ARG A 539 5.60 -6.23 56.63
N ARG A 540 6.26 -5.81 55.54
CA ARG A 540 6.62 -4.41 55.31
C ARG A 540 5.39 -3.51 55.20
N GLU A 541 4.38 -3.93 54.45
CA GLU A 541 3.10 -3.22 54.28
C GLU A 541 2.13 -3.46 55.45
N LYS A 542 2.57 -4.17 56.50
CA LYS A 542 1.79 -4.40 57.72
C LYS A 542 0.40 -4.98 57.44
N VAL A 543 0.31 -5.94 56.51
CA VAL A 543 -0.96 -6.56 56.10
C VAL A 543 -1.73 -7.12 57.31
N ASN A 544 -1.01 -7.69 58.28
CA ASN A 544 -1.56 -8.23 59.52
C ASN A 544 -2.01 -7.15 60.54
N GLU A 545 -1.90 -5.86 60.22
CA GLU A 545 -2.44 -4.75 61.02
C GLU A 545 -3.68 -4.11 60.36
N MET A 546 -4.01 -4.50 59.12
CA MET A 546 -5.07 -3.85 58.34
C MET A 546 -6.49 -4.09 58.86
N ILE A 547 -6.72 -5.23 59.52
CA ILE A 547 -8.06 -5.65 59.96
C ILE A 547 -8.06 -5.82 61.50
N PRO A 548 -8.31 -4.74 62.25
CA PRO A 548 -8.41 -4.81 63.70
C PRO A 548 -9.70 -5.52 64.15
N SER A 549 -9.60 -6.33 65.21
CA SER A 549 -10.72 -7.01 65.89
C SER A 549 -10.57 -6.92 67.41
N ASP A 550 -11.65 -7.13 68.16
CA ASP A 550 -11.70 -7.08 69.63
C ASP A 550 -10.78 -8.10 70.31
N ARG A 551 -10.30 -9.10 69.57
CA ARG A 551 -9.38 -10.15 70.05
C ARG A 551 -7.94 -9.99 69.52
N GLY A 552 -7.62 -8.84 68.93
CA GLY A 552 -6.36 -8.59 68.21
C GLY A 552 -6.57 -8.49 66.70
N ASN A 553 -5.50 -8.25 65.95
CA ASN A 553 -5.61 -8.13 64.49
C ASN A 553 -5.86 -9.48 63.83
N ILE A 554 -6.64 -9.49 62.75
CA ILE A 554 -6.82 -10.66 61.89
C ILE A 554 -5.54 -10.87 61.09
N LEU A 555 -4.92 -12.02 61.29
CA LEU A 555 -3.67 -12.37 60.62
C LEU A 555 -3.96 -13.08 59.30
N THR A 556 -3.15 -12.80 58.30
CA THR A 556 -3.11 -13.52 57.03
C THR A 556 -2.17 -14.71 57.16
N ARG A 557 -2.69 -15.90 56.84
CA ARG A 557 -1.91 -17.13 56.75
C ARG A 557 -1.54 -17.37 55.30
N ILE A 558 -0.32 -17.83 55.05
CA ILE A 558 0.22 -18.03 53.70
C ILE A 558 0.73 -19.47 53.56
N GLY A 559 0.34 -20.15 52.49
CA GLY A 559 0.84 -21.47 52.11
C GLY A 559 1.53 -21.42 50.75
N ILE A 560 2.78 -21.88 50.67
CA ILE A 560 3.59 -21.82 49.44
C ILE A 560 4.14 -23.19 49.06
N SER A 561 4.00 -23.56 47.80
CA SER A 561 4.59 -24.78 47.24
C SER A 561 5.09 -24.55 45.83
N SER A 562 6.23 -25.13 45.49
CA SER A 562 6.85 -25.05 44.17
C SER A 562 6.86 -26.41 43.49
N GLY A 563 6.51 -26.48 42.21
CA GLY A 563 6.45 -27.73 41.48
C GLY A 563 5.70 -27.61 40.16
N PRO A 564 5.44 -28.73 39.46
CA PRO A 564 4.72 -28.73 38.20
C PRO A 564 3.27 -28.28 38.40
N VAL A 565 2.80 -27.41 37.50
CA VAL A 565 1.43 -26.93 37.40
C VAL A 565 1.02 -26.83 35.93
N VAL A 566 -0.27 -27.00 35.66
CA VAL A 566 -0.85 -26.73 34.34
C VAL A 566 -1.70 -25.48 34.46
N VAL A 567 -1.43 -24.47 33.63
CA VAL A 567 -2.18 -23.22 33.61
C VAL A 567 -2.86 -23.05 32.26
N GLY A 568 -4.17 -22.82 32.27
CA GLY A 568 -4.98 -22.70 31.06
C GLY A 568 -6.44 -22.35 31.35
N ASN A 569 -7.23 -22.22 30.29
CA ASN A 569 -8.67 -22.05 30.41
C ASN A 569 -9.33 -23.36 30.85
N LEU A 570 -9.95 -23.36 32.03
CA LEU A 570 -10.72 -24.49 32.56
C LEU A 570 -12.20 -24.12 32.64
N GLY A 571 -13.09 -24.98 32.14
CA GLY A 571 -14.53 -24.78 32.29
C GLY A 571 -15.37 -25.35 31.14
N SER A 572 -16.55 -24.77 30.93
CA SER A 572 -17.46 -25.12 29.83
C SER A 572 -17.51 -23.99 28.80
N THR A 573 -18.08 -24.24 27.62
CA THR A 573 -18.27 -23.22 26.57
C THR A 573 -19.01 -21.96 27.04
N ARG A 574 -19.76 -22.01 28.14
CA ARG A 574 -20.49 -20.85 28.71
C ARG A 574 -19.74 -20.13 29.83
N ARG A 575 -18.74 -20.76 30.44
CA ARG A 575 -17.95 -20.19 31.55
C ARG A 575 -16.60 -20.87 31.62
N MET A 576 -15.55 -20.11 31.33
CA MET A 576 -14.15 -20.53 31.38
C MET A 576 -13.42 -19.62 32.37
N ASP A 577 -12.63 -20.21 33.25
CA ASP A 577 -11.73 -19.51 34.17
C ASP A 577 -10.28 -19.87 33.80
N PHE A 578 -9.41 -18.87 33.62
CA PHE A 578 -7.97 -19.12 33.40
C PHE A 578 -7.32 -19.36 34.76
N THR A 579 -6.89 -20.60 35.03
CA THR A 579 -6.51 -21.03 36.38
C THR A 579 -5.40 -22.08 36.34
N ALA A 580 -4.68 -22.23 37.45
CA ALA A 580 -3.69 -23.28 37.63
C ALA A 580 -4.29 -24.52 38.31
N ILE A 581 -3.90 -25.70 37.84
CA ILE A 581 -4.28 -26.99 38.40
C ILE A 581 -3.03 -27.83 38.57
N GLY A 582 -2.99 -28.58 39.67
CA GLY A 582 -1.92 -29.53 39.93
C GLY A 582 -1.90 -29.96 41.38
N ASP A 583 -1.09 -30.96 41.65
CA ASP A 583 -0.84 -31.41 43.02
C ASP A 583 -0.15 -30.31 43.85
N THR A 584 0.70 -29.49 43.23
CA THR A 584 1.33 -28.29 43.83
C THR A 584 0.29 -27.29 44.34
N VAL A 585 -0.78 -27.03 43.58
CA VAL A 585 -1.88 -26.13 43.97
C VAL A 585 -2.58 -26.65 45.22
N ASN A 586 -2.90 -27.94 45.24
CA ASN A 586 -3.55 -28.58 46.38
C ASN A 586 -2.64 -28.58 47.62
N LEU A 587 -1.33 -28.75 47.45
CA LEU A 587 -0.37 -28.71 48.53
C LEU A 587 -0.28 -27.30 49.15
N SER A 588 -0.15 -26.25 48.34
CA SER A 588 -0.11 -24.87 48.85
C SER A 588 -1.35 -24.51 49.69
N ALA A 589 -2.55 -24.84 49.21
CA ALA A 589 -3.80 -24.61 49.93
C ALA A 589 -3.84 -25.36 51.29
N ARG A 590 -3.24 -26.55 51.36
CA ARG A 590 -3.15 -27.31 52.62
C ARG A 590 -2.13 -26.72 53.58
N LEU A 591 -0.98 -26.27 53.08
CA LEU A 591 0.06 -25.64 53.90
C LEU A 591 -0.45 -24.35 54.54
N GLU A 592 -1.26 -23.56 53.83
CA GLU A 592 -1.98 -22.42 54.41
C GLU A 592 -2.76 -22.89 55.66
N GLY A 593 -3.65 -23.87 55.51
CA GLY A 593 -4.50 -24.34 56.60
C GLY A 593 -3.72 -24.88 57.80
N VAL A 594 -2.58 -25.56 57.56
CA VAL A 594 -1.74 -26.14 58.62
C VAL A 594 -1.09 -25.08 59.51
N ASN A 595 -0.91 -23.85 59.05
CA ASN A 595 -0.43 -22.74 59.89
C ASN A 595 -1.20 -22.63 61.22
N LYS A 596 -2.51 -22.92 61.23
CA LYS A 596 -3.37 -22.89 62.43
C LYS A 596 -2.85 -23.79 63.56
N ALA A 597 -2.32 -24.96 63.22
CA ALA A 597 -1.85 -25.92 64.21
C ALA A 597 -0.57 -25.49 64.93
N TYR A 598 0.18 -24.54 64.35
CA TYR A 598 1.44 -24.04 64.90
C TYR A 598 1.38 -22.55 65.27
N GLY A 599 0.25 -21.88 65.02
CA GLY A 599 0.11 -20.44 65.21
C GLY A 599 1.06 -19.61 64.34
N THR A 600 1.44 -20.12 63.17
CA THR A 600 2.31 -19.44 62.20
C THR A 600 1.48 -18.65 61.18
N THR A 601 2.13 -17.74 60.45
CA THR A 601 1.50 -16.94 59.39
C THR A 601 1.99 -17.29 57.99
N ASN A 602 3.04 -18.12 57.88
CA ASN A 602 3.55 -18.58 56.60
C ASN A 602 4.15 -19.99 56.73
N MET A 603 3.90 -20.80 55.71
CA MET A 603 4.40 -22.16 55.60
C MET A 603 4.76 -22.49 54.16
N LEU A 604 5.93 -23.07 53.96
CA LEU A 604 6.50 -23.41 52.66
C LEU A 604 6.78 -24.92 52.59
N SER A 605 6.61 -25.48 51.39
CA SER A 605 7.01 -26.85 51.07
C SER A 605 8.53 -27.00 51.04
N GLU A 606 9.01 -28.24 51.22
CA GLU A 606 10.42 -28.59 51.02
C GLU A 606 10.93 -28.21 49.63
N GLN A 607 10.13 -28.38 48.58
CA GLN A 607 10.52 -28.03 47.21
C GLN A 607 10.75 -26.53 47.01
N THR A 608 9.97 -25.69 47.70
CA THR A 608 10.18 -24.24 47.69
C THR A 608 11.45 -23.90 48.45
N TRP A 609 11.63 -24.46 49.66
CA TRP A 609 12.81 -24.26 50.47
C TRP A 609 14.10 -24.65 49.72
N GLU A 610 14.14 -25.81 49.05
CA GLU A 610 15.30 -26.26 48.29
C GLU A 610 15.77 -25.24 47.23
N GLN A 611 14.84 -24.50 46.62
CA GLN A 611 15.14 -23.52 45.58
C GLN A 611 15.69 -22.20 46.10
N VAL A 612 15.48 -21.88 47.39
CA VAL A 612 15.81 -20.55 47.96
C VAL A 612 16.55 -20.59 49.30
N LYS A 613 16.91 -21.78 49.81
CA LYS A 613 17.56 -21.98 51.11
C LYS A 613 18.87 -21.21 51.30
N ASP A 614 19.55 -20.87 50.21
CA ASP A 614 20.84 -20.17 50.24
C ASP A 614 20.69 -18.64 50.30
N ASP A 615 19.48 -18.10 50.08
CA ASP A 615 19.18 -16.67 50.10
C ASP A 615 18.44 -16.22 51.38
N TYR A 616 17.71 -17.13 52.04
CA TYR A 616 16.83 -16.82 53.16
C TYR A 616 17.04 -17.73 54.37
N CYS A 617 16.73 -17.21 55.55
CA CYS A 617 16.67 -17.97 56.78
C CYS A 617 15.29 -18.61 56.94
N PHE A 618 15.27 -19.89 57.26
CA PHE A 618 14.06 -20.67 57.46
C PHE A 618 14.10 -21.40 58.79
N ARG A 619 12.92 -21.54 59.39
CA ARG A 619 12.66 -22.51 60.46
C ARG A 619 12.12 -23.79 59.86
N GLU A 620 12.78 -24.92 60.09
CA GLU A 620 12.15 -26.23 59.86
C GLU A 620 11.09 -26.46 60.94
N LEU A 621 9.82 -26.50 60.54
CA LEU A 621 8.71 -26.47 61.47
C LEU A 621 8.26 -27.86 61.91
N ASP A 622 8.03 -28.78 60.97
CA ASP A 622 7.70 -30.19 61.25
C ASP A 622 7.85 -31.06 59.99
N CYS A 623 7.71 -32.38 60.15
CA CYS A 623 7.40 -33.32 59.09
C CYS A 623 5.93 -33.73 59.21
N ILE A 624 5.09 -33.28 58.29
CA ILE A 624 3.63 -33.50 58.34
C ILE A 624 3.15 -34.45 57.25
N ARG A 625 2.00 -35.09 57.50
CA ARG A 625 1.25 -35.83 56.49
C ARG A 625 -0.02 -35.06 56.14
N VAL A 626 -0.08 -34.55 54.93
CA VAL A 626 -1.27 -33.87 54.42
C VAL A 626 -2.22 -34.88 53.77
N LYS A 627 -3.53 -34.69 53.97
CA LYS A 627 -4.57 -35.59 53.46
C LYS A 627 -4.42 -35.82 51.95
N GLY A 628 -4.24 -37.06 51.51
CA GLY A 628 -4.06 -37.43 50.10
C GLY A 628 -2.61 -37.58 49.64
N LYS A 629 -1.62 -37.41 50.53
CA LYS A 629 -0.21 -37.78 50.31
C LYS A 629 0.19 -38.88 51.28
N ASN A 630 0.80 -39.96 50.77
CA ASN A 630 1.25 -41.09 51.59
C ASN A 630 2.62 -40.86 52.22
N LYS A 631 3.46 -40.01 51.62
CA LYS A 631 4.79 -39.68 52.14
C LYS A 631 4.71 -38.43 53.03
N PRO A 632 5.33 -38.44 54.23
CA PRO A 632 5.56 -37.24 55.01
C PRO A 632 6.33 -36.18 54.21
N ILE A 633 6.03 -34.91 54.44
CA ILE A 633 6.72 -33.77 53.83
C ILE A 633 7.26 -32.86 54.92
N ARG A 634 8.49 -32.35 54.72
CA ARG A 634 9.06 -31.31 55.57
C ARG A 634 8.43 -29.97 55.21
N VAL A 635 8.10 -29.20 56.25
CA VAL A 635 7.52 -27.86 56.10
C VAL A 635 8.34 -26.83 56.83
N PHE A 636 8.41 -25.64 56.26
CA PHE A 636 9.30 -24.57 56.70
C PHE A 636 8.53 -23.28 56.89
N THR A 637 9.00 -22.41 57.78
CA THR A 637 8.53 -21.02 57.91
C THR A 637 9.68 -20.10 57.50
N LEU A 638 9.39 -19.12 56.63
CA LEU A 638 10.35 -18.10 56.25
C LEU A 638 10.55 -17.12 57.40
N VAL A 639 11.79 -16.95 57.85
CA VAL A 639 12.14 -16.03 58.94
C VAL A 639 12.47 -14.66 58.39
N ASP A 640 13.49 -14.52 57.55
CA ASP A 640 13.84 -13.28 56.82
C ASP A 640 14.88 -13.62 55.74
N ARG A 641 15.36 -12.63 54.99
CA ARG A 641 16.59 -12.75 54.18
C ARG A 641 17.78 -12.99 55.09
N LEU A 642 18.74 -13.81 54.67
CA LEU A 642 19.92 -14.15 55.50
C LEU A 642 20.69 -12.90 55.97
N GLU A 643 20.78 -11.88 55.12
CA GLU A 643 21.45 -10.60 55.42
C GLU A 643 20.78 -9.78 56.53
N ASN A 644 19.49 -10.01 56.80
CA ASN A 644 18.70 -9.23 57.75
C ASN A 644 18.55 -9.92 59.12
N VAL A 645 19.02 -11.15 59.26
CA VAL A 645 18.79 -11.93 60.49
C VAL A 645 19.74 -11.50 61.60
N SER A 646 19.18 -10.99 62.69
CA SER A 646 19.97 -10.66 63.89
C SER A 646 20.52 -11.91 64.59
N ALA A 647 21.63 -11.76 65.31
CA ALA A 647 22.21 -12.84 66.11
C ALA A 647 21.23 -13.44 67.14
N HIS A 648 20.29 -12.63 67.65
CA HIS A 648 19.25 -13.09 68.57
C HIS A 648 18.26 -14.04 67.88
N VAL A 649 17.80 -13.68 66.67
CA VAL A 649 16.89 -14.55 65.90
C VAL A 649 17.59 -15.87 65.54
N LEU A 650 18.84 -15.82 65.10
CA LEU A 650 19.63 -17.03 64.85
C LEU A 650 19.73 -17.95 66.08
N ALA A 651 19.91 -17.37 67.27
CA ALA A 651 19.95 -18.14 68.52
C ALA A 651 18.60 -18.81 68.84
N VAL A 652 17.48 -18.12 68.59
CA VAL A 652 16.12 -18.68 68.73
C VAL A 652 15.91 -19.85 67.77
N GLU A 653 16.31 -19.70 66.50
CA GLU A 653 16.15 -20.73 65.48
C GLU A 653 17.01 -21.97 65.76
N GLU A 654 18.26 -21.81 66.21
CA GLU A 654 19.11 -22.96 66.56
C GLU A 654 18.61 -23.67 67.83
N ALA A 655 18.12 -22.92 68.83
CA ALA A 655 17.49 -23.50 70.02
C ALA A 655 16.21 -24.27 69.66
N PHE A 656 15.39 -23.75 68.74
CA PHE A 656 14.20 -24.45 68.25
C PHE A 656 14.56 -25.75 67.52
N LYS A 657 15.59 -25.71 66.67
CA LYS A 657 16.09 -26.89 65.95
C LYS A 657 16.65 -27.94 66.91
N GLU A 658 17.36 -27.55 67.96
CA GLU A 658 17.79 -28.45 69.03
C GLU A 658 16.58 -29.09 69.71
N ALA A 659 15.58 -28.30 70.12
CA ALA A 659 14.34 -28.79 70.74
C ALA A 659 13.59 -29.79 69.85
N LEU A 660 13.51 -29.50 68.55
CA LEU A 660 12.87 -30.38 67.56
C LEU A 660 13.61 -31.73 67.42
N SER A 661 14.93 -31.76 67.59
CA SER A 661 15.71 -33.01 67.57
C SER A 661 15.36 -33.94 68.73
N PHE A 662 15.20 -33.41 69.95
CA PHE A 662 14.75 -34.18 71.12
C PHE A 662 13.32 -34.69 70.94
N TYR A 663 12.44 -33.88 70.34
CA TYR A 663 11.09 -34.31 69.97
C TYR A 663 11.11 -35.50 69.00
N ARG A 664 11.94 -35.45 67.96
CA ARG A 664 12.09 -36.56 66.98
C ARG A 664 12.66 -37.83 67.59
N LEU A 665 13.51 -37.71 68.60
CA LEU A 665 14.04 -38.81 69.40
C LEU A 665 13.04 -39.36 70.43
N LYS A 666 11.82 -38.80 70.50
CA LYS A 666 10.76 -39.16 71.47
C LYS A 666 11.15 -38.90 72.93
N GLN A 667 12.11 -38.00 73.17
CA GLN A 667 12.55 -37.60 74.50
C GLN A 667 11.68 -36.43 74.99
N TRP A 668 10.45 -36.73 75.41
CA TRP A 668 9.42 -35.70 75.65
C TRP A 668 9.77 -34.69 76.74
N ASP A 669 10.39 -35.13 77.83
CA ASP A 669 10.78 -34.24 78.94
C ASP A 669 11.91 -33.29 78.53
N ASP A 670 12.92 -33.81 77.84
CA ASP A 670 14.02 -33.00 77.30
C ASP A 670 13.50 -32.04 76.23
N ALA A 671 12.60 -32.48 75.35
CA ALA A 671 11.98 -31.64 74.34
C ALA A 671 11.17 -30.49 74.97
N ILE A 672 10.36 -30.76 76.00
CA ILE A 672 9.61 -29.71 76.72
C ILE A 672 10.56 -28.69 77.32
N ALA A 673 11.61 -29.12 78.03
CA ALA A 673 12.58 -28.21 78.64
C ALA A 673 13.30 -27.34 77.59
N ARG A 674 13.62 -27.89 76.41
CA ARG A 674 14.26 -27.15 75.32
C ARG A 674 13.29 -26.18 74.63
N PHE A 675 12.03 -26.53 74.43
CA PHE A 675 11.03 -25.58 73.93
C PHE A 675 10.70 -24.48 74.95
N GLU A 676 10.72 -24.78 76.26
CA GLU A 676 10.60 -23.75 77.31
C GLU A 676 11.80 -22.77 77.29
N ALA A 677 13.01 -23.27 76.96
CA ALA A 677 14.17 -22.41 76.74
C ALA A 677 14.03 -21.51 75.50
N VAL A 678 13.41 -22.02 74.42
CA VAL A 678 13.05 -21.18 73.26
C VAL A 678 12.08 -20.08 73.67
N LEU A 679 11.05 -20.39 74.47
CA LEU A 679 10.10 -19.39 74.98
C LEU A 679 10.75 -18.37 75.92
N ALA A 680 11.81 -18.73 76.64
CA ALA A 680 12.57 -17.77 77.43
C ALA A 680 13.32 -16.75 76.54
N LEU A 681 13.77 -17.17 75.35
CA LEU A 681 14.40 -16.29 74.36
C LEU A 681 13.37 -15.49 73.54
N ALA A 682 12.24 -16.12 73.19
CA ALA A 682 11.16 -15.56 72.38
C ALA A 682 9.79 -15.91 73.00
N PRO A 683 9.27 -15.10 73.94
CA PRO A 683 8.03 -15.41 74.67
C PRO A 683 6.77 -15.57 73.80
N GLY A 684 6.77 -15.04 72.57
CA GLY A 684 5.66 -15.13 71.62
C GLY A 684 5.75 -16.28 70.62
N ASP A 685 6.63 -17.26 70.83
CA ASP A 685 6.87 -18.34 69.88
C ASP A 685 5.79 -19.43 69.91
N ASN A 686 4.69 -19.21 69.16
CA ASN A 686 3.57 -20.15 69.07
C ASN A 686 3.96 -21.59 68.67
N PRO A 687 4.93 -21.82 67.74
CA PRO A 687 5.39 -23.16 67.44
C PRO A 687 5.91 -23.91 68.67
N SER A 688 6.73 -23.27 69.51
CA SER A 688 7.24 -23.88 70.74
C SER A 688 6.12 -24.23 71.72
N VAL A 689 5.12 -23.36 71.88
CA VAL A 689 3.92 -23.64 72.70
C VAL A 689 3.20 -24.89 72.18
N ALA A 690 2.93 -24.95 70.87
CA ALA A 690 2.24 -26.08 70.24
C ALA A 690 3.01 -27.40 70.43
N TYR A 691 4.35 -27.37 70.38
CA TYR A 691 5.18 -28.54 70.63
C TYR A 691 5.20 -28.97 72.10
N ILE A 692 5.18 -28.05 73.07
CA ILE A 692 5.09 -28.38 74.50
C ILE A 692 3.76 -29.10 74.79
N GLU A 693 2.64 -28.56 74.29
CA GLU A 693 1.32 -29.18 74.43
C GLU A 693 1.28 -30.56 73.78
N ARG A 694 1.85 -30.69 72.58
CA ARG A 694 1.96 -31.96 71.87
C ARG A 694 2.79 -32.98 72.63
N CYS A 695 3.96 -32.59 73.15
CA CYS A 695 4.79 -33.48 73.96
C CYS A 695 4.03 -33.98 75.18
N ARG A 696 3.34 -33.09 75.91
CA ARG A 696 2.50 -33.46 77.07
C ARG A 696 1.41 -34.46 76.69
N LEU A 697 0.75 -34.28 75.55
CA LEU A 697 -0.25 -35.22 75.03
C LEU A 697 0.37 -36.59 74.69
N LEU A 698 1.52 -36.59 74.02
CA LEU A 698 2.22 -37.81 73.57
C LEU A 698 2.83 -38.63 74.71
N LYS A 699 3.12 -38.01 75.87
CA LYS A 699 3.48 -38.75 77.09
C LYS A 699 2.38 -39.71 77.54
N HIS A 700 1.12 -39.35 77.30
CA HIS A 700 -0.04 -40.15 77.70
C HIS A 700 -0.67 -40.94 76.55
N THR A 701 -0.35 -40.60 75.30
CA THR A 701 -0.98 -41.14 74.09
C THR A 701 0.04 -41.36 72.95
N PRO A 702 1.08 -42.19 73.14
CA PRO A 702 2.18 -42.35 72.19
C PRO A 702 1.75 -42.93 70.83
N GLU A 703 0.59 -43.57 70.75
CA GLU A 703 -0.02 -44.12 69.52
C GLU A 703 -0.48 -43.06 68.50
N LEU A 704 -0.42 -41.77 68.86
CA LEU A 704 -0.72 -40.65 67.96
C LEU A 704 0.40 -40.30 66.97
N VAL A 705 1.57 -40.91 67.15
CA VAL A 705 2.69 -40.83 66.21
C VAL A 705 2.74 -42.13 65.42
N ASP A 706 2.66 -42.03 64.09
CA ASP A 706 2.70 -43.21 63.23
C ASP A 706 4.11 -43.81 63.07
N GLY A 707 4.20 -44.90 62.31
CA GLY A 707 5.47 -45.59 62.05
C GLY A 707 6.52 -44.75 61.30
N ASP A 708 6.10 -43.65 60.68
CA ASP A 708 6.98 -42.69 59.99
C ASP A 708 7.34 -41.50 60.89
N GLY A 709 6.93 -41.51 62.17
CA GLY A 709 7.25 -40.47 63.14
C GLY A 709 6.37 -39.23 63.04
N VAL A 710 5.26 -39.28 62.29
CA VAL A 710 4.39 -38.12 62.07
C VAL A 710 3.24 -38.09 63.07
N PHE A 711 3.02 -36.93 63.67
CA PHE A 711 1.90 -36.69 64.59
C PHE A 711 0.58 -36.53 63.81
N THR A 712 -0.44 -37.31 64.19
CA THR A 712 -1.79 -37.19 63.61
C THR A 712 -2.72 -36.43 64.56
N PHE A 713 -3.26 -35.29 64.12
CA PHE A 713 -4.24 -34.52 64.89
C PHE A 713 -5.56 -35.30 65.02
N LYS A 714 -6.10 -35.44 66.26
CA LYS A 714 -7.38 -36.14 66.56
C LYS A 714 -8.63 -35.30 66.25
N THR A 715 -8.47 -34.03 65.91
CA THR A 715 -9.57 -33.11 65.57
C THR A 715 -9.31 -32.48 64.20
N LYS A 716 -10.40 -32.33 63.43
CA LYS A 716 -10.42 -31.75 62.08
C LYS A 716 -9.89 -30.32 62.04
#